data_AF-W3X7P9-F1
#
_entry.id   AF-W3X7P9-F1
#
_cell.length_a   1.000
_cell.length_b   1.000
_cell.length_c   1.000
_cell.angle_alpha   90.00
_cell.angle_beta   90.00
_cell.angle_gamma   90.00
#
_symmetry.space_group_name_H-M   'P 1'
#
loop_
_entity.id
_entity.type
_entity.pdbx_description
1 polymer ?
#
loop_
_entity_poly.entity_id
_entity_poly.type
_entity_poly.pdbx_seq_one_letter_code
_entity_poly.pdbx_strand_id
1 'polypeptide(L)'
;MWAIKQCGAAFATLLLLESVAATEQKPLLGNDASQGTTDNFAASASAWRLNFSSTAPYLFSSVSSLLQQWGNTFFPNGHNIVPCEIPAYTLFYHGRLDGDQPPSPEWLAFDIEMSYGIMGSTRNSHMLTYQTTKPVKALYFDGESATLMGMGQMDTQMLHVFGNISGPPHDGWGLYLEYARATGLCDWLESAGLRGDGWGYEGIIRMNAGFEMIWCDFTSPSLRLLTHLNVTAPQLPKEKDNDRIAARKAESQESSYYPLPPLPTRTDHSTDPTDPPRPPNWRWEIDREPFLRSQGWGWFSSATYHYGKSRQGPGLGEVRAKASNCGIMSYYSPRFANLTRVRAEGEQELYNLTAQGYWKGEGPEGNRTTGLADLRRRRRYHHLGDVTSEEALLMRNNSQHALKNLLKGSNDCSGADWVYISNEITQNTGIHLKEMTQLLDSFSQHADNETAIESWMSTMRAQSHSFYVAFLEYPSSSDSSDWTVESRLYSQTYARCRYRYTRLLAPIEGFELTPEEEDLRWAIEETYGAICSVLLTIGFQIEGLWAEDFNKADRNLPSPAVFQERYTQVARTWNDGLQELMAWLGWEDEFTGCSEVCQWDERCYIPMWPLMALGGPGGPRPPRRGNGTFPGPHYPPHGGYGGYGPYGGPPHRGPSPPGGGPDRNRPRGGGSWFMGDETELWEPTCAKATHFMRS
;
A
#
# COMPACT_ATOMS: atom_id res chain seq x y z
N MET A 1 -1.52 8.35 74.17
CA MET A 1 -2.77 7.62 74.39
C MET A 1 -2.77 6.44 73.43
N TRP A 2 -2.49 5.25 73.97
CA TRP A 2 -2.66 3.90 73.40
C TRP A 2 -1.96 3.50 72.08
N ALA A 3 -1.51 2.25 72.08
CA ALA A 3 -0.50 1.63 71.21
C ALA A 3 -1.11 0.59 70.25
N ILE A 4 -0.22 -0.11 69.51
CA ILE A 4 -0.32 -1.43 68.83
C ILE A 4 -0.38 -1.31 67.28
N LYS A 5 0.75 -1.56 66.56
CA LYS A 5 1.21 -2.83 65.90
C LYS A 5 0.26 -3.24 64.74
N GLN A 6 0.65 -3.78 63.58
CA GLN A 6 1.87 -4.43 63.07
C GLN A 6 1.67 -4.74 61.55
N CYS A 7 2.79 -4.99 60.85
CA CYS A 7 2.95 -5.81 59.63
C CYS A 7 2.29 -5.30 58.32
N GLY A 8 2.93 -5.21 57.16
CA GLY A 8 4.13 -5.88 56.67
C GLY A 8 3.76 -6.74 55.46
N ALA A 9 3.89 -6.19 54.24
CA ALA A 9 4.12 -6.92 52.99
C ALA A 9 4.34 -5.91 51.85
N ALA A 10 5.59 -5.54 51.61
CA ALA A 10 6.00 -4.92 50.37
C ALA A 10 6.06 -6.02 49.29
N PHE A 11 5.10 -6.03 48.36
CA PHE A 11 5.27 -6.73 47.09
C PHE A 11 5.92 -5.77 46.12
N ALA A 12 7.25 -5.86 46.00
CA ALA A 12 7.98 -5.31 44.88
C ALA A 12 7.66 -6.18 43.65
N THR A 13 6.72 -5.73 42.83
CA THR A 13 6.56 -6.27 41.48
C THR A 13 7.70 -5.70 40.64
N LEU A 14 8.76 -6.50 40.46
CA LEU A 14 9.73 -6.30 39.39
C LEU A 14 8.96 -6.38 38.06
N LEU A 15 8.69 -5.23 37.45
CA LEU A 15 8.41 -5.16 36.02
C LEU A 15 9.75 -5.37 35.32
N LEU A 16 10.01 -6.61 34.91
CA LEU A 16 11.02 -6.93 33.90
C LEU A 16 10.55 -6.29 32.59
N LEU A 17 11.02 -5.06 32.34
CA LEU A 17 11.12 -4.53 30.99
C LEU A 17 12.15 -5.40 30.26
N GLU A 18 11.68 -6.41 29.53
CA GLU A 18 12.49 -6.99 28.46
C GLU A 18 12.66 -5.89 27.40
N SER A 19 13.80 -5.19 27.48
CA SER A 19 14.28 -4.40 26.36
C SER A 19 14.50 -5.35 25.19
N VAL A 20 13.63 -5.30 24.20
CA VAL A 20 13.93 -5.84 22.88
C VAL A 20 15.12 -5.03 22.37
N ALA A 21 16.32 -5.61 22.49
CA ALA A 21 17.51 -5.02 21.91
C ALA A 21 17.27 -4.95 20.40
N ALA A 22 17.17 -3.73 19.86
CA ALA A 22 17.23 -3.51 18.43
C ALA A 22 18.60 -4.02 17.95
N THR A 23 18.60 -5.19 17.32
CA THR A 23 19.80 -5.75 16.70
C THR A 23 20.21 -4.81 15.58
N GLU A 24 21.29 -4.04 15.77
CA GLU A 24 21.85 -3.20 14.71
C GLU A 24 22.11 -4.05 13.45
N GLN A 25 21.47 -3.69 12.33
CA GLN A 25 21.76 -4.28 11.03
C GLN A 25 23.08 -3.73 10.49
N LYS A 26 24.19 -4.37 10.88
CA LYS A 26 25.52 -4.12 10.34
C LYS A 26 25.90 -5.24 9.35
N PRO A 27 26.17 -4.93 8.07
CA PRO A 27 26.85 -5.84 7.17
C PRO A 27 28.21 -6.20 7.77
N LEU A 28 28.51 -7.49 7.89
CA LEU A 28 29.86 -7.97 8.20
C LEU A 28 30.46 -8.49 6.91
N LEU A 29 31.34 -7.70 6.30
CA LEU A 29 32.13 -8.13 5.16
C LEU A 29 33.48 -8.64 5.68
N GLY A 30 33.67 -9.96 5.64
CA GLY A 30 34.94 -10.57 5.99
C GLY A 30 35.99 -10.29 4.91
N ASN A 31 37.08 -9.62 5.30
CA ASN A 31 38.32 -9.57 4.53
C ASN A 31 39.04 -10.92 4.64
N ASP A 32 38.70 -11.89 3.79
CA ASP A 32 39.55 -13.08 3.59
C ASP A 32 40.14 -13.07 2.18
N ALA A 33 41.06 -12.12 1.97
CA ALA A 33 42.03 -12.16 0.90
C ALA A 33 43.37 -12.68 1.43
N SER A 34 43.41 -13.87 2.04
CA SER A 34 44.65 -14.66 2.14
C SER A 34 44.41 -16.11 2.56
N GLN A 35 44.95 -17.01 1.72
CA GLN A 35 45.21 -18.44 1.93
C GLN A 35 44.05 -19.41 1.68
N GLY A 36 44.18 -20.15 0.59
CA GLY A 36 43.28 -21.24 0.25
C GLY A 36 43.42 -22.43 1.19
N THR A 37 42.28 -22.98 1.59
CA THR A 37 42.03 -24.41 1.73
C THR A 37 40.52 -24.62 1.66
N THR A 38 40.14 -25.67 0.94
CA THR A 38 38.79 -26.17 0.70
C THR A 38 38.03 -26.46 1.99
N ASP A 39 36.85 -25.87 2.18
CA ASP A 39 35.76 -26.48 2.94
C ASP A 39 34.38 -26.08 2.40
N ASN A 40 33.51 -27.09 2.34
CA ASN A 40 32.27 -27.12 1.58
C ASN A 40 31.11 -26.35 2.24
N PHE A 41 30.57 -25.38 1.49
CA PHE A 41 29.16 -25.00 1.37
C PHE A 41 28.24 -25.19 2.60
N ALA A 42 28.28 -24.22 3.52
CA ALA A 42 27.04 -23.73 4.11
C ALA A 42 26.40 -22.78 3.09
N ALA A 43 25.15 -23.02 2.70
CA ALA A 43 24.41 -22.16 1.76
C ALA A 43 24.48 -20.70 2.22
N SER A 44 25.33 -19.91 1.55
CA SER A 44 25.75 -18.60 2.04
C SER A 44 24.58 -17.63 1.91
N ALA A 45 24.03 -17.21 3.06
CA ALA A 45 23.15 -16.05 3.14
C ALA A 45 23.83 -14.84 2.49
N SER A 46 23.04 -13.88 2.00
CA SER A 46 23.58 -12.70 1.32
C SER A 46 24.57 -11.92 2.20
N ALA A 47 25.62 -11.38 1.57
CA ALA A 47 26.69 -10.68 2.27
C ALA A 47 26.20 -9.39 2.97
N TRP A 48 25.08 -8.83 2.50
CA TRP A 48 24.50 -7.57 2.98
C TRP A 48 23.58 -7.72 4.20
N ARG A 49 23.14 -8.95 4.52
CA ARG A 49 22.40 -9.33 5.75
C ARG A 49 21.19 -8.43 6.09
N LEU A 50 20.37 -8.10 5.10
CA LEU A 50 19.09 -7.40 5.31
C LEU A 50 18.05 -8.36 5.88
N ASN A 51 17.36 -7.96 6.95
CA ASN A 51 16.32 -8.78 7.57
C ASN A 51 14.96 -8.59 6.87
N PHE A 52 14.65 -9.42 5.88
CA PHE A 52 13.39 -9.41 5.15
C PHE A 52 12.17 -9.79 5.99
N SER A 53 12.35 -10.34 7.19
CA SER A 53 11.25 -10.63 8.13
C SER A 53 10.83 -9.41 8.96
N SER A 54 11.54 -8.28 8.86
CA SER A 54 11.19 -7.04 9.57
C SER A 54 9.92 -6.42 9.00
N THR A 55 8.98 -6.00 9.84
CA THR A 55 7.77 -5.29 9.42
C THR A 55 7.96 -3.79 9.22
N ALA A 56 9.12 -3.24 9.62
CA ALA A 56 9.44 -1.82 9.48
C ALA A 56 9.28 -1.29 8.04
N PRO A 57 9.88 -1.90 6.99
CA PRO A 57 9.71 -1.42 5.62
C PRO A 57 8.26 -1.54 5.12
N TYR A 58 7.46 -2.47 5.66
CA TYR A 58 6.04 -2.59 5.31
C TYR A 58 5.23 -1.45 5.91
N LEU A 59 5.41 -1.17 7.21
CA LEU A 59 4.78 -0.05 7.89
C LEU A 59 5.15 1.26 7.18
N PHE A 60 6.46 1.49 6.99
CA PHE A 60 6.98 2.66 6.30
C PHE A 60 6.34 2.85 4.92
N SER A 61 6.31 1.79 4.09
CA SER A 61 5.76 1.86 2.73
C SER A 61 4.25 2.02 2.70
N SER A 62 3.54 1.54 3.73
CA SER A 62 2.09 1.75 3.85
C SER A 62 1.78 3.21 4.18
N VAL A 63 2.59 3.83 5.05
CA VAL A 63 2.46 5.26 5.41
C VAL A 63 2.81 6.17 4.23
N SER A 64 3.88 5.85 3.49
CA SER A 64 4.27 6.62 2.30
C SER A 64 3.28 6.51 1.13
N SER A 65 2.33 5.57 1.19
CA SER A 65 1.28 5.36 0.18
C SER A 65 -0.09 5.90 0.62
N LEU A 66 -0.22 6.48 1.81
CA LEU A 66 -1.51 6.95 2.31
C LEU A 66 -2.11 8.00 1.37
N LEU A 67 -3.40 7.80 1.02
CA LEU A 67 -4.18 8.68 0.15
C LEU A 67 -3.60 8.81 -1.29
N GLN A 68 -2.86 7.81 -1.76
CA GLN A 68 -2.32 7.76 -3.12
C GLN A 68 -2.89 6.57 -3.90
N GLN A 69 -3.47 6.83 -5.06
CA GLN A 69 -4.03 5.79 -5.93
C GLN A 69 -2.97 4.80 -6.41
N TRP A 70 -1.79 5.28 -6.83
CA TRP A 70 -0.78 4.46 -7.49
C TRP A 70 -0.22 3.38 -6.55
N GLY A 71 0.34 3.79 -5.41
CA GLY A 71 0.90 2.87 -4.42
C GLY A 71 -0.12 1.87 -3.88
N ASN A 72 -1.36 2.32 -3.62
CA ASN A 72 -2.43 1.43 -3.17
C ASN A 72 -2.93 0.49 -4.28
N THR A 73 -2.79 0.80 -5.57
CA THR A 73 -3.13 -0.15 -6.66
C THR A 73 -2.08 -1.28 -6.75
N PHE A 74 -0.80 -0.94 -6.60
CA PHE A 74 0.29 -1.92 -6.57
C PHE A 74 0.25 -2.81 -5.32
N PHE A 75 -0.14 -2.24 -4.19
CA PHE A 75 -0.22 -2.92 -2.90
C PHE A 75 -1.64 -2.74 -2.32
N PRO A 76 -2.63 -3.50 -2.82
CA PRO A 76 -4.06 -3.26 -2.59
C PRO A 76 -4.55 -3.62 -1.19
N ASN A 77 -3.76 -4.35 -0.41
CA ASN A 77 -4.17 -4.82 0.90
C ASN A 77 -3.75 -3.82 1.99
N GLY A 78 -4.70 -2.99 2.38
CA GLY A 78 -4.51 -1.99 3.43
C GLY A 78 -4.37 -2.58 4.82
N HIS A 79 -3.42 -2.06 5.60
CA HIS A 79 -3.13 -2.44 6.98
C HIS A 79 -3.20 -1.26 7.95
N ASN A 80 -3.61 -0.08 7.49
CA ASN A 80 -3.68 1.13 8.28
C ASN A 80 -5.10 1.63 8.47
N ILE A 81 -5.31 2.25 9.63
CA ILE A 81 -6.47 3.10 9.91
C ILE A 81 -5.95 4.47 10.27
N VAL A 82 -6.44 5.46 9.54
CA VAL A 82 -5.90 6.81 9.60
C VAL A 82 -7.03 7.78 9.89
N PRO A 83 -7.03 8.48 11.04
CA PRO A 83 -7.92 9.60 11.24
C PRO A 83 -7.55 10.71 10.24
N CYS A 84 -8.54 11.26 9.56
CA CYS A 84 -8.38 12.32 8.59
C CYS A 84 -9.24 13.53 8.94
N GLU A 85 -8.86 14.70 8.45
CA GLU A 85 -9.67 15.90 8.44
C GLU A 85 -9.99 16.31 7.00
N ILE A 86 -11.27 16.49 6.71
CA ILE A 86 -11.77 17.11 5.49
C ILE A 86 -11.91 18.61 5.75
N PRO A 87 -11.27 19.49 4.96
CA PRO A 87 -11.43 20.94 5.10
C PRO A 87 -12.89 21.40 4.94
N ALA A 88 -13.21 22.54 5.55
CA ALA A 88 -14.48 23.21 5.32
C ALA A 88 -14.67 23.55 3.83
N TYR A 89 -15.92 23.53 3.38
CA TYR A 89 -16.32 23.88 2.02
C TYR A 89 -15.79 22.94 0.93
N THR A 90 -15.45 21.70 1.30
CA THR A 90 -15.06 20.63 0.37
C THR A 90 -16.28 20.09 -0.36
N LEU A 91 -16.20 19.99 -1.70
CA LEU A 91 -17.27 19.44 -2.54
C LEU A 91 -17.22 17.92 -2.58
N PHE A 92 -18.41 17.33 -2.64
CA PHE A 92 -18.64 15.90 -2.80
C PHE A 92 -19.77 15.65 -3.81
N TYR A 93 -19.76 14.48 -4.45
CA TYR A 93 -20.69 14.15 -5.52
C TYR A 93 -21.37 12.80 -5.29
N HIS A 94 -22.68 12.74 -5.48
CA HIS A 94 -23.46 11.51 -5.36
C HIS A 94 -24.39 11.38 -6.57
N GLY A 95 -24.20 10.33 -7.36
CA GLY A 95 -25.06 10.00 -8.47
C GLY A 95 -26.22 9.12 -8.03
N ARG A 96 -27.39 9.29 -8.65
CA ARG A 96 -28.58 8.48 -8.38
C ARG A 96 -29.27 8.04 -9.66
N LEU A 97 -29.99 6.91 -9.55
CA LEU A 97 -30.87 6.38 -10.60
C LEU A 97 -32.35 6.80 -10.42
N ASP A 98 -32.60 7.67 -9.45
CA ASP A 98 -33.88 8.23 -9.07
C ASP A 98 -33.72 9.72 -8.67
N GLY A 99 -34.84 10.41 -8.54
CA GLY A 99 -34.87 11.81 -8.09
C GLY A 99 -35.08 11.97 -6.59
N ASP A 100 -34.85 10.92 -5.81
CA ASP A 100 -35.04 10.94 -4.36
C ASP A 100 -33.78 11.48 -3.65
N GLN A 101 -33.92 11.79 -2.36
CA GLN A 101 -32.77 12.12 -1.52
C GLN A 101 -32.08 10.84 -1.04
N PRO A 102 -30.75 10.83 -0.89
CA PRO A 102 -30.04 9.66 -0.41
C PRO A 102 -30.42 9.29 1.02
N PRO A 103 -30.49 7.98 1.35
CA PRO A 103 -30.61 7.51 2.71
C PRO A 103 -29.28 7.72 3.48
N SER A 104 -29.22 7.24 4.72
CA SER A 104 -27.98 7.23 5.52
C SER A 104 -27.74 5.84 6.13
N PRO A 105 -26.50 5.30 6.07
CA PRO A 105 -25.33 5.87 5.40
C PRO A 105 -25.41 5.75 3.87
N GLU A 106 -24.63 6.57 3.15
CA GLU A 106 -24.57 6.54 1.68
C GLU A 106 -23.20 7.07 1.18
N TRP A 107 -22.79 6.72 -0.05
CA TRP A 107 -21.47 7.07 -0.61
C TRP A 107 -21.44 8.46 -1.26
N LEU A 108 -20.39 9.21 -0.95
CA LEU A 108 -19.97 10.44 -1.60
C LEU A 108 -18.66 10.19 -2.35
N ALA A 109 -18.56 10.62 -3.60
CA ALA A 109 -17.28 10.63 -4.32
C ALA A 109 -16.60 11.98 -4.16
N PHE A 110 -15.28 11.98 -4.08
CA PHE A 110 -14.48 13.21 -4.12
C PHE A 110 -14.50 13.85 -5.51
N ASP A 111 -14.60 13.06 -6.58
CA ASP A 111 -14.67 13.55 -7.96
C ASP A 111 -16.02 13.26 -8.62
N ILE A 112 -16.48 14.21 -9.42
CA ILE A 112 -17.74 14.06 -10.16
C ILE A 112 -17.64 12.96 -11.20
N GLU A 113 -16.46 12.77 -11.82
CA GLU A 113 -16.23 11.75 -12.84
C GLU A 113 -16.35 10.33 -12.28
N MET A 114 -15.96 10.09 -11.02
CA MET A 114 -16.19 8.82 -10.35
C MET A 114 -17.69 8.60 -10.10
N SER A 115 -18.37 9.60 -9.51
CA SER A 115 -19.81 9.51 -9.20
C SER A 115 -20.66 9.30 -10.45
N TYR A 116 -20.40 10.07 -11.50
CA TYR A 116 -21.08 9.95 -12.80
C TYR A 116 -20.65 8.69 -13.55
N GLY A 117 -19.40 8.26 -13.39
CA GLY A 117 -18.90 6.99 -13.90
C GLY A 117 -19.74 5.82 -13.37
N ILE A 118 -19.97 5.76 -12.06
CA ILE A 118 -20.75 4.69 -11.43
C ILE A 118 -22.24 4.78 -11.82
N MET A 119 -22.86 5.95 -11.60
CA MET A 119 -24.32 6.11 -11.58
C MET A 119 -24.94 6.79 -12.81
N GLY A 120 -24.12 7.40 -13.66
CA GLY A 120 -24.58 8.22 -14.77
C GLY A 120 -24.94 7.46 -16.04
N SER A 121 -25.18 8.21 -17.12
CA SER A 121 -25.47 7.73 -18.48
C SER A 121 -26.65 6.77 -18.62
N THR A 122 -27.52 6.66 -17.61
CA THR A 122 -28.73 5.84 -17.64
C THR A 122 -29.94 6.66 -18.10
N ARG A 123 -31.11 6.01 -18.21
CA ARG A 123 -32.38 6.66 -18.59
C ARG A 123 -32.95 7.58 -17.52
N ASN A 124 -32.38 7.53 -16.32
CA ASN A 124 -32.74 8.36 -15.20
C ASN A 124 -31.47 8.57 -14.38
N SER A 125 -30.71 9.61 -14.71
CA SER A 125 -29.45 9.94 -14.04
C SER A 125 -29.61 11.27 -13.32
N HIS A 126 -29.37 11.24 -12.02
CA HIS A 126 -29.38 12.40 -11.16
C HIS A 126 -27.97 12.60 -10.59
N MET A 127 -27.57 13.87 -10.45
CA MET A 127 -26.30 14.26 -9.85
C MET A 127 -26.58 15.22 -8.69
N LEU A 128 -26.15 14.82 -7.51
CA LEU A 128 -26.25 15.61 -6.29
C LEU A 128 -24.84 16.10 -5.93
N THR A 129 -24.72 17.40 -5.66
CA THR A 129 -23.48 18.01 -5.19
C THR A 129 -23.66 18.46 -3.76
N TYR A 130 -22.82 17.95 -2.89
CA TYR A 130 -22.76 18.29 -1.48
C TYR A 130 -21.53 19.12 -1.17
N GLN A 131 -21.57 19.83 -0.05
CA GLN A 131 -20.43 20.59 0.45
C GLN A 131 -20.35 20.49 1.97
N THR A 132 -19.15 20.32 2.51
CA THR A 132 -18.94 20.43 3.96
C THR A 132 -19.14 21.87 4.43
N THR A 133 -19.77 22.07 5.58
CA THR A 133 -20.02 23.41 6.14
C THR A 133 -18.93 23.87 7.11
N LYS A 134 -18.08 22.94 7.55
CA LYS A 134 -16.98 23.11 8.50
C LYS A 134 -15.93 22.00 8.31
N PRO A 135 -14.77 22.04 9.00
CA PRO A 135 -13.85 20.92 9.01
C PRO A 135 -14.52 19.68 9.63
N VAL A 136 -14.35 18.52 9.00
CA VAL A 136 -14.99 17.26 9.38
C VAL A 136 -13.94 16.21 9.61
N LYS A 137 -14.02 15.46 10.72
CA LYS A 137 -13.14 14.31 10.93
C LYS A 137 -13.73 13.08 10.22
N ALA A 138 -12.86 12.27 9.63
CA ALA A 138 -13.20 11.03 8.94
C ALA A 138 -12.19 9.94 9.30
N LEU A 139 -12.49 8.69 9.01
CA LEU A 139 -11.52 7.59 9.09
C LEU A 139 -11.19 7.07 7.71
N TYR A 140 -9.92 6.95 7.38
CA TYR A 140 -9.45 6.34 6.15
C TYR A 140 -8.94 4.92 6.42
N PHE A 141 -9.43 3.96 5.64
CA PHE A 141 -8.88 2.62 5.54
C PHE A 141 -8.03 2.56 4.27
N ASP A 142 -6.73 2.34 4.40
CA ASP A 142 -5.80 2.37 3.26
C ASP A 142 -5.92 1.15 2.34
N GLY A 143 -5.05 1.06 1.33
CA GLY A 143 -5.18 0.09 0.26
C GLY A 143 -6.40 0.35 -0.61
N GLU A 144 -6.80 -0.66 -1.39
CA GLU A 144 -8.02 -0.66 -2.18
C GLU A 144 -9.25 -1.09 -1.35
N SER A 145 -9.48 -0.45 -0.21
CA SER A 145 -10.52 -0.82 0.76
C SER A 145 -11.98 -0.74 0.26
N ALA A 146 -12.21 -0.17 -0.94
CA ALA A 146 -13.50 -0.17 -1.64
C ALA A 146 -13.57 -1.18 -2.80
N THR A 147 -12.54 -1.99 -3.02
CA THR A 147 -12.55 -3.04 -4.05
C THR A 147 -13.31 -4.25 -3.55
N LEU A 148 -14.43 -4.55 -4.22
CA LEU A 148 -15.41 -5.58 -3.81
C LEU A 148 -14.97 -7.03 -4.02
N MET A 149 -13.77 -7.23 -4.53
CA MET A 149 -13.23 -8.52 -4.95
C MET A 149 -11.74 -8.60 -4.62
N GLY A 150 -11.20 -9.80 -4.54
CA GLY A 150 -9.79 -10.01 -4.20
C GLY A 150 -9.60 -10.59 -2.82
N MET A 151 -8.33 -10.70 -2.45
CA MET A 151 -7.87 -11.24 -1.17
C MET A 151 -7.17 -10.13 -0.41
N GLY A 152 -7.72 -9.74 0.75
CA GLY A 152 -7.07 -8.83 1.70
C GLY A 152 -7.55 -7.38 1.69
N GLN A 153 -8.10 -6.89 0.57
CA GLN A 153 -8.47 -5.47 0.38
C GLN A 153 -9.42 -4.94 1.46
N MET A 154 -10.39 -5.76 1.86
CA MET A 154 -11.41 -5.38 2.83
C MET A 154 -11.10 -5.84 4.26
N ASP A 155 -10.02 -6.59 4.49
CA ASP A 155 -9.80 -7.29 5.76
C ASP A 155 -9.82 -6.35 6.98
N THR A 156 -9.18 -5.18 6.87
CA THR A 156 -9.10 -4.19 7.96
C THR A 156 -10.48 -3.69 8.38
N GLN A 157 -11.36 -3.32 7.44
CA GLN A 157 -12.75 -2.92 7.77
C GLN A 157 -13.58 -4.10 8.28
N MET A 158 -13.34 -5.30 7.75
CA MET A 158 -14.06 -6.51 8.13
C MET A 158 -13.77 -6.93 9.58
N LEU A 159 -12.50 -6.92 9.98
CA LEU A 159 -12.10 -7.20 11.36
C LEU A 159 -12.74 -6.21 12.35
N HIS A 160 -12.88 -4.94 11.99
CA HIS A 160 -13.50 -3.94 12.86
C HIS A 160 -14.99 -4.18 13.07
N VAL A 161 -15.72 -4.51 12.00
CA VAL A 161 -17.17 -4.63 12.07
C VAL A 161 -17.57 -6.01 12.59
N PHE A 162 -16.93 -7.08 12.13
CA PHE A 162 -17.37 -8.46 12.33
C PHE A 162 -16.45 -9.30 13.22
N GLY A 163 -15.25 -8.80 13.57
CA GLY A 163 -14.27 -9.53 14.37
C GLY A 163 -13.57 -10.68 13.64
N ASN A 164 -13.79 -10.82 12.33
CA ASN A 164 -13.13 -11.75 11.43
C ASN A 164 -13.17 -11.20 9.98
N ILE A 165 -12.53 -11.89 9.04
CA ILE A 165 -12.50 -11.50 7.62
C ILE A 165 -13.60 -12.14 6.77
N SER A 166 -14.52 -12.91 7.35
CA SER A 166 -15.44 -13.78 6.61
C SER A 166 -16.59 -13.06 5.90
N GLY A 167 -16.96 -11.85 6.31
CA GLY A 167 -18.14 -11.19 5.73
C GLY A 167 -19.18 -10.76 6.76
N PRO A 168 -20.12 -9.87 6.37
CA PRO A 168 -21.44 -9.85 6.98
C PRO A 168 -22.09 -11.24 6.84
N PRO A 169 -22.87 -11.71 7.84
CA PRO A 169 -23.46 -13.04 7.85
C PRO A 169 -24.69 -13.15 6.93
N HIS A 170 -24.53 -13.06 5.60
CA HIS A 170 -25.63 -13.19 4.64
C HIS A 170 -25.21 -13.76 3.27
N ASP A 171 -26.13 -14.51 2.63
CA ASP A 171 -26.04 -14.98 1.24
C ASP A 171 -26.43 -13.83 0.27
N GLY A 172 -25.51 -12.88 0.04
CA GLY A 172 -25.69 -11.75 -0.87
C GLY A 172 -24.50 -11.57 -1.81
N TRP A 173 -24.75 -11.11 -3.05
CA TRP A 173 -23.67 -10.80 -3.99
C TRP A 173 -23.08 -9.41 -3.70
N GLY A 174 -21.74 -9.33 -3.63
CA GLY A 174 -20.86 -8.14 -3.65
C GLY A 174 -21.45 -6.80 -3.16
N LEU A 175 -22.28 -6.18 -4.00
CA LEU A 175 -22.90 -4.86 -3.80
C LEU A 175 -23.89 -4.79 -2.63
N TYR A 176 -24.67 -5.85 -2.37
CA TYR A 176 -25.62 -5.85 -1.23
C TYR A 176 -24.88 -5.88 0.11
N LEU A 177 -23.73 -6.54 0.15
CA LEU A 177 -22.90 -6.62 1.36
C LEU A 177 -22.20 -5.28 1.67
N GLU A 178 -22.11 -4.35 0.72
CA GLU A 178 -21.52 -3.02 0.94
C GLU A 178 -22.36 -2.17 1.90
N TYR A 179 -23.69 -2.20 1.81
CA TYR A 179 -24.56 -1.49 2.75
C TYR A 179 -24.43 -2.04 4.17
N ALA A 180 -24.32 -3.37 4.32
CA ALA A 180 -24.07 -3.99 5.61
C ALA A 180 -22.72 -3.56 6.22
N ARG A 181 -21.67 -3.44 5.38
CA ARG A 181 -20.37 -2.91 5.80
C ARG A 181 -20.44 -1.43 6.19
N ALA A 182 -21.03 -0.59 5.35
CA ALA A 182 -21.19 0.83 5.61
C ALA A 182 -21.99 1.10 6.90
N THR A 183 -23.13 0.42 7.06
CA THR A 183 -23.95 0.49 8.27
C THR A 183 -23.14 0.02 9.49
N GLY A 184 -22.47 -1.13 9.40
CA GLY A 184 -21.67 -1.65 10.50
C GLY A 184 -20.51 -0.74 10.93
N LEU A 185 -19.86 -0.05 9.99
CA LEU A 185 -18.81 0.93 10.29
C LEU A 185 -19.38 2.17 10.99
N CYS A 186 -20.48 2.73 10.49
CA CYS A 186 -21.15 3.89 11.09
C CYS A 186 -21.74 3.56 12.48
N ASP A 187 -22.34 2.39 12.65
CA ASP A 187 -22.85 1.90 13.94
C ASP A 187 -21.71 1.65 14.93
N TRP A 188 -20.57 1.13 14.47
CA TRP A 188 -19.38 0.99 15.31
C TRP A 188 -18.88 2.34 15.82
N LEU A 189 -18.79 3.34 14.95
CA LEU A 189 -18.39 4.69 15.35
C LEU A 189 -19.35 5.30 16.38
N GLU A 190 -20.66 5.11 16.20
CA GLU A 190 -21.67 5.65 17.11
C GLU A 190 -21.65 4.92 18.46
N SER A 191 -21.72 3.59 18.44
CA SER A 191 -21.72 2.76 19.66
C SER A 191 -20.42 2.88 20.45
N ALA A 192 -19.28 3.13 19.78
CA ALA A 192 -18.01 3.38 20.43
C ALA A 192 -17.90 4.80 21.03
N GLY A 193 -18.86 5.70 20.78
CA GLY A 193 -18.80 7.10 21.19
C GLY A 193 -17.75 7.91 20.42
N LEU A 194 -17.50 7.53 19.16
CA LEU A 194 -16.54 8.16 18.25
C LEU A 194 -17.20 9.13 17.26
N ARG A 195 -18.54 9.13 17.16
CA ARG A 195 -19.31 10.08 16.35
C ARG A 195 -20.64 10.46 17.02
N GLY A 196 -21.22 11.56 16.56
CA GLY A 196 -22.61 11.93 16.79
C GLY A 196 -23.06 12.99 15.78
N ASP A 197 -24.20 13.64 16.04
CA ASP A 197 -24.76 14.66 15.13
C ASP A 197 -23.82 15.88 15.02
N GLY A 198 -23.17 16.03 13.87
CA GLY A 198 -22.24 17.12 13.59
C GLY A 198 -20.94 17.08 14.40
N TRP A 199 -20.50 15.93 14.94
CA TRP A 199 -19.21 15.84 15.62
C TRP A 199 -18.59 14.44 15.57
N GLY A 200 -17.28 14.39 15.81
CA GLY A 200 -16.52 13.14 15.79
C GLY A 200 -16.18 12.72 14.36
N TYR A 201 -16.01 11.42 14.14
CA TYR A 201 -15.73 10.86 12.82
C TYR A 201 -17.04 10.64 12.05
N GLU A 202 -17.38 11.56 11.14
CA GLU A 202 -18.70 11.60 10.48
C GLU A 202 -18.76 10.78 9.19
N GLY A 203 -17.62 10.28 8.70
CA GLY A 203 -17.60 9.35 7.59
C GLY A 203 -16.30 8.56 7.45
N ILE A 204 -16.30 7.63 6.50
CA ILE A 204 -15.22 6.68 6.25
C ILE A 204 -14.74 6.81 4.81
N ILE A 205 -13.47 7.13 4.63
CA ILE A 205 -12.80 7.22 3.33
C ILE A 205 -12.28 5.84 2.95
N ARG A 206 -12.48 5.46 1.68
CA ARG A 206 -11.97 4.23 1.07
C ARG A 206 -11.54 4.52 -0.37
N MET A 207 -10.82 3.57 -0.96
CA MET A 207 -10.27 3.72 -2.31
C MET A 207 -10.54 2.49 -3.18
N ASN A 208 -10.92 2.73 -4.42
CA ASN A 208 -10.83 1.77 -5.53
C ASN A 208 -10.13 2.47 -6.71
N ALA A 209 -10.68 2.52 -7.93
CA ALA A 209 -10.28 3.50 -8.94
C ALA A 209 -10.81 4.90 -8.58
N GLY A 210 -10.23 5.55 -7.59
CA GLY A 210 -10.68 6.83 -7.03
C GLY A 210 -11.08 6.73 -5.56
N PHE A 211 -11.24 7.88 -4.93
CA PHE A 211 -11.58 7.99 -3.51
C PHE A 211 -13.08 8.24 -3.31
N GLU A 212 -13.65 7.47 -2.39
CA GLU A 212 -15.02 7.61 -1.92
C GLU A 212 -15.06 7.80 -0.40
N MET A 213 -16.16 8.39 0.07
CA MET A 213 -16.46 8.57 1.48
C MET A 213 -17.85 8.03 1.77
N ILE A 214 -17.94 7.01 2.62
CA ILE A 214 -19.20 6.65 3.27
C ILE A 214 -19.54 7.76 4.24
N TRP A 215 -20.62 8.47 3.99
CA TRP A 215 -21.11 9.50 4.90
C TRP A 215 -22.20 8.91 5.79
N CYS A 216 -22.03 9.00 7.10
CA CYS A 216 -22.85 8.23 8.03
C CYS A 216 -24.22 8.84 8.34
N ASP A 217 -24.38 10.17 8.21
CA ASP A 217 -25.65 10.86 8.47
C ASP A 217 -25.81 12.11 7.60
N PHE A 218 -26.60 12.01 6.53
CA PHE A 218 -26.87 13.11 5.60
C PHE A 218 -27.72 14.24 6.20
N THR A 219 -28.27 14.05 7.41
CA THR A 219 -28.96 15.11 8.15
C THR A 219 -28.01 15.94 9.02
N SER A 220 -26.75 15.50 9.16
CA SER A 220 -25.73 16.22 9.92
C SER A 220 -25.59 17.66 9.42
N PRO A 221 -25.49 18.65 10.34
CA PRO A 221 -25.26 20.05 9.97
C PRO A 221 -23.89 20.27 9.32
N SER A 222 -23.00 19.28 9.36
CA SER A 222 -21.68 19.29 8.72
C SER A 222 -21.72 19.17 7.19
N LEU A 223 -22.84 18.76 6.60
CA LEU A 223 -22.99 18.54 5.15
C LEU A 223 -24.19 19.29 4.59
N ARG A 224 -24.00 19.99 3.46
CA ARG A 224 -25.04 20.76 2.79
C ARG A 224 -25.21 20.33 1.35
N LEU A 225 -26.42 19.90 0.98
CA LEU A 225 -26.80 19.72 -0.43
C LEU A 225 -26.83 21.08 -1.14
N LEU A 226 -26.02 21.25 -2.19
CA LEU A 226 -25.95 22.46 -3.00
C LEU A 226 -26.85 22.38 -4.23
N THR A 227 -26.80 21.27 -4.96
CA THR A 227 -27.57 21.09 -6.20
C THR A 227 -28.06 19.65 -6.31
N HIS A 228 -29.27 19.49 -6.85
CA HIS A 228 -29.83 18.21 -7.26
C HIS A 228 -30.30 18.37 -8.71
N LEU A 229 -29.51 17.82 -9.65
CA LEU A 229 -29.72 18.00 -11.08
C LEU A 229 -30.18 16.69 -11.70
N ASN A 230 -31.22 16.75 -12.55
CA ASN A 230 -31.49 15.68 -13.51
C ASN A 230 -30.51 15.85 -14.68
N VAL A 231 -29.51 14.98 -14.74
CA VAL A 231 -28.45 14.95 -15.76
C VAL A 231 -28.68 13.86 -16.80
N THR A 232 -29.93 13.39 -16.93
CA THR A 232 -30.33 12.42 -17.94
C THR A 232 -30.14 13.00 -19.32
N ALA A 233 -29.20 12.43 -20.05
CA ALA A 233 -28.95 12.80 -21.43
C ALA A 233 -29.99 12.16 -22.36
N PRO A 234 -30.49 12.88 -23.38
CA PRO A 234 -31.44 12.32 -24.34
C PRO A 234 -30.88 11.08 -25.05
N GLN A 235 -31.61 9.95 -24.98
CA GLN A 235 -31.20 8.73 -25.67
C GLN A 235 -31.29 8.85 -27.18
N LEU A 236 -30.45 8.09 -27.89
CA LEU A 236 -30.63 7.94 -29.34
C LEU A 236 -31.99 7.27 -29.64
N PRO A 237 -32.72 7.73 -30.66
CA PRO A 237 -33.99 7.13 -31.05
C PRO A 237 -33.82 5.64 -31.35
N LYS A 238 -34.80 4.82 -30.97
CA LYS A 238 -34.90 3.47 -31.54
C LYS A 238 -35.21 3.63 -33.03
N GLU A 239 -34.63 2.81 -33.92
CA GLU A 239 -35.05 2.83 -35.32
C GLU A 239 -36.56 2.57 -35.40
N LYS A 240 -37.27 3.60 -35.89
CA LYS A 240 -38.72 3.81 -35.84
C LYS A 240 -39.29 4.10 -34.45
N ASP A 241 -39.07 5.31 -33.96
CA ASP A 241 -40.15 6.07 -33.35
C ASP A 241 -40.00 7.56 -33.65
N ASN A 242 -41.11 8.15 -34.07
CA ASN A 242 -41.21 9.50 -34.61
C ASN A 242 -41.96 10.38 -33.60
N ASP A 243 -41.43 10.51 -32.39
CA ASP A 243 -42.08 11.30 -31.34
C ASP A 243 -41.33 12.59 -31.05
N ARG A 244 -42.07 13.70 -31.21
CA ARG A 244 -41.65 15.07 -30.93
C ARG A 244 -41.77 15.33 -29.43
N ILE A 245 -40.65 15.62 -28.76
CA ILE A 245 -40.65 16.10 -27.38
C ILE A 245 -40.82 17.64 -27.39
N ALA A 246 -41.91 18.13 -26.80
CA ALA A 246 -42.15 19.55 -26.57
C ALA A 246 -41.45 19.98 -25.28
N ALA A 247 -40.43 20.83 -25.38
CA ALA A 247 -39.80 21.48 -24.22
C ALA A 247 -40.72 22.57 -23.65
N ARG A 248 -41.11 22.45 -22.39
CA ARG A 248 -41.68 23.57 -21.63
C ARG A 248 -40.54 24.39 -21.03
N LYS A 249 -40.43 25.65 -21.43
CA LYS A 249 -39.60 26.63 -20.73
C LYS A 249 -40.34 27.10 -19.48
N ALA A 250 -39.75 26.86 -18.31
CA ALA A 250 -40.08 27.60 -17.10
C ALA A 250 -39.18 28.84 -17.07
N GLU A 251 -39.77 30.04 -17.07
CA GLU A 251 -39.05 31.27 -16.75
C GLU A 251 -38.85 31.33 -15.24
N SER A 252 -37.60 31.24 -14.78
CA SER A 252 -37.20 31.63 -13.43
C SER A 252 -36.51 32.99 -13.48
N GLN A 253 -36.81 33.85 -12.51
CA GLN A 253 -36.07 35.10 -12.35
C GLN A 253 -34.61 34.79 -12.02
N GLU A 254 -33.72 35.18 -12.93
CA GLU A 254 -32.28 35.03 -12.78
C GLU A 254 -31.77 36.00 -11.71
N SER A 255 -31.56 35.47 -10.51
CA SER A 255 -30.59 35.99 -9.56
C SER A 255 -29.22 35.41 -9.93
N SER A 256 -28.12 36.14 -9.70
CA SER A 256 -26.76 35.62 -9.96
C SER A 256 -26.41 34.40 -9.09
N TYR A 257 -27.18 34.14 -8.03
CA TYR A 257 -27.08 32.96 -7.17
C TYR A 257 -28.29 32.03 -7.39
N TYR A 258 -28.03 30.73 -7.55
CA TYR A 258 -29.08 29.71 -7.58
C TYR A 258 -29.61 29.43 -6.16
N PRO A 259 -30.92 29.18 -5.99
CA PRO A 259 -31.47 28.83 -4.69
C PRO A 259 -30.98 27.46 -4.25
N LEU A 260 -30.65 27.30 -2.97
CA LEU A 260 -30.25 26.00 -2.41
C LEU A 260 -31.49 25.09 -2.22
N PRO A 261 -31.38 23.77 -2.48
CA PRO A 261 -32.41 22.79 -2.14
C PRO A 261 -32.78 22.82 -0.66
N PRO A 262 -33.96 22.35 -0.23
CA PRO A 262 -34.29 22.25 1.19
C PRO A 262 -33.25 21.40 1.96
N LEU A 263 -33.16 21.59 3.28
CA LEU A 263 -32.31 20.74 4.11
C LEU A 263 -32.81 19.28 4.06
N PRO A 264 -31.90 18.29 4.07
CA PRO A 264 -32.30 16.90 4.12
C PRO A 264 -33.16 16.60 5.35
N THR A 265 -34.25 15.89 5.17
CA THR A 265 -35.06 15.35 6.26
C THR A 265 -34.70 13.89 6.48
N ARG A 266 -34.62 13.47 7.75
CA ARG A 266 -34.32 12.08 8.12
C ARG A 266 -35.26 11.12 7.40
N THR A 267 -34.71 10.23 6.58
CA THR A 267 -35.44 9.11 5.99
C THR A 267 -35.35 7.92 6.95
N ASP A 268 -36.48 7.26 7.23
CA ASP A 268 -36.56 6.28 8.33
C ASP A 268 -35.78 4.97 8.11
N HIS A 269 -35.21 4.72 6.91
CA HIS A 269 -34.50 3.48 6.63
C HIS A 269 -33.33 3.65 5.64
N SER A 270 -32.17 3.07 5.95
CA SER A 270 -31.23 2.56 4.94
C SER A 270 -31.91 1.36 4.29
N THR A 271 -32.59 1.57 3.17
CA THR A 271 -33.09 0.44 2.38
C THR A 271 -32.02 0.05 1.40
N ASP A 272 -31.58 -1.22 1.43
CA ASP A 272 -30.85 -1.79 0.31
C ASP A 272 -31.63 -1.45 -0.97
N PRO A 273 -31.00 -0.78 -1.96
CA PRO A 273 -31.67 -0.51 -3.21
C PRO A 273 -32.09 -1.85 -3.82
N THR A 274 -33.31 -1.90 -4.36
CA THR A 274 -33.84 -3.10 -5.02
C THR A 274 -33.00 -3.56 -6.22
N ASP A 275 -32.18 -2.67 -6.79
CA ASP A 275 -31.10 -2.98 -7.73
C ASP A 275 -29.92 -2.03 -7.45
N PRO A 276 -28.85 -2.49 -6.76
CA PRO A 276 -27.69 -1.66 -6.51
C PRO A 276 -26.99 -1.30 -7.83
N PRO A 277 -26.37 -0.12 -7.91
CA PRO A 277 -25.76 0.34 -9.13
C PRO A 277 -24.59 -0.55 -9.55
N ARG A 278 -24.57 -0.90 -10.83
CA ARG A 278 -23.53 -1.79 -11.40
C ARG A 278 -22.38 -0.96 -11.96
N PRO A 279 -21.12 -1.41 -11.81
CA PRO A 279 -19.99 -0.79 -12.49
C PRO A 279 -20.23 -0.63 -14.02
N PRO A 280 -19.66 0.37 -14.71
CA PRO A 280 -19.83 0.58 -16.15
C PRO A 280 -19.55 -0.66 -16.99
N ASN A 281 -18.51 -1.40 -16.61
CA ASN A 281 -18.09 -2.64 -17.26
C ASN A 281 -19.14 -3.77 -17.14
N TRP A 282 -20.20 -3.57 -16.37
CA TRP A 282 -21.25 -4.55 -16.16
C TRP A 282 -22.58 -4.08 -16.80
N ARG A 283 -22.57 -3.13 -17.75
CA ARG A 283 -23.78 -2.67 -18.49
C ARG A 283 -23.73 -3.08 -19.98
N TRP A 284 -24.91 -3.29 -20.60
CA TRP A 284 -25.05 -3.95 -21.93
C TRP A 284 -25.78 -3.12 -23.01
N GLU A 285 -26.51 -2.06 -22.67
CA GLU A 285 -27.23 -1.20 -23.66
C GLU A 285 -26.36 -0.03 -24.21
N ILE A 286 -25.12 -0.32 -24.60
CA ILE A 286 -24.08 0.68 -24.95
C ILE A 286 -24.49 1.61 -26.10
N ASP A 287 -25.24 1.11 -27.09
CA ASP A 287 -25.51 1.86 -28.33
C ASP A 287 -26.58 2.94 -28.20
N ARG A 288 -27.33 2.96 -27.08
CA ARG A 288 -28.46 3.89 -26.88
C ARG A 288 -28.20 4.95 -25.81
N GLU A 289 -27.26 4.68 -24.93
CA GLU A 289 -26.91 5.54 -23.80
C GLU A 289 -25.75 6.48 -24.21
N PRO A 290 -26.03 7.78 -24.42
CA PRO A 290 -24.98 8.73 -24.70
C PRO A 290 -24.02 8.73 -23.50
N PHE A 291 -22.71 8.67 -23.78
CA PHE A 291 -21.64 8.68 -22.77
C PHE A 291 -21.41 7.39 -21.99
N LEU A 292 -22.15 6.30 -22.20
CA LEU A 292 -21.85 5.01 -21.55
C LEU A 292 -20.44 4.50 -21.97
N ARG A 293 -20.07 4.69 -23.24
CA ARG A 293 -18.74 4.34 -23.77
C ARG A 293 -17.58 5.10 -23.10
N SER A 294 -17.82 6.32 -22.62
CA SER A 294 -16.79 7.18 -22.03
C SER A 294 -16.74 7.13 -20.49
N GLN A 295 -17.66 6.43 -19.83
CA GLN A 295 -17.67 6.38 -18.37
C GLN A 295 -16.44 5.71 -17.77
N GLY A 296 -15.94 4.64 -18.39
CA GLY A 296 -14.71 3.98 -17.95
C GLY A 296 -13.52 4.96 -17.95
N TRP A 297 -13.45 5.82 -18.97
CA TRP A 297 -12.44 6.89 -19.03
C TRP A 297 -12.65 7.95 -17.94
N GLY A 298 -13.89 8.36 -17.65
CA GLY A 298 -14.17 9.30 -16.56
C GLY A 298 -13.75 8.75 -15.20
N TRP A 299 -14.12 7.49 -14.92
CA TRP A 299 -13.73 6.83 -13.67
C TRP A 299 -12.21 6.65 -13.58
N PHE A 300 -11.54 6.23 -14.66
CA PHE A 300 -10.08 6.20 -14.75
C PHE A 300 -9.44 7.57 -14.52
N SER A 301 -10.05 8.61 -15.08
CA SER A 301 -9.56 9.98 -14.95
C SER A 301 -9.56 10.43 -13.49
N SER A 302 -10.61 10.10 -12.72
CA SER A 302 -10.64 10.36 -11.27
C SER A 302 -9.48 9.68 -10.54
N ALA A 303 -9.21 8.39 -10.82
CA ALA A 303 -8.09 7.68 -10.23
C ALA A 303 -6.75 8.39 -10.51
N THR A 304 -6.53 8.82 -11.75
CA THR A 304 -5.27 9.50 -12.16
C THR A 304 -5.06 10.88 -11.54
N TYR A 305 -6.11 11.56 -11.08
CA TYR A 305 -5.96 12.82 -10.35
C TYR A 305 -5.28 12.63 -8.99
N HIS A 306 -5.33 11.41 -8.46
CA HIS A 306 -4.86 11.05 -7.12
C HIS A 306 -3.71 10.04 -7.14
N TYR A 307 -3.00 9.86 -8.25
CA TYR A 307 -1.88 8.92 -8.33
C TYR A 307 -0.87 9.09 -7.20
N GLY A 308 -0.66 10.32 -6.71
CA GLY A 308 0.43 10.58 -5.78
C GLY A 308 1.75 10.38 -6.51
N LYS A 309 2.61 9.52 -5.99
CA LYS A 309 3.91 9.26 -6.62
C LYS A 309 3.77 8.32 -7.81
N SER A 310 4.43 8.68 -8.89
CA SER A 310 4.68 7.79 -10.02
C SER A 310 6.11 7.98 -10.49
N ARG A 311 6.67 7.01 -11.21
CA ARG A 311 8.00 7.14 -11.86
C ARG A 311 8.16 8.42 -12.71
N GLN A 312 7.06 9.09 -13.10
CA GLN A 312 7.06 10.34 -13.85
C GLN A 312 7.18 11.61 -12.99
N GLY A 313 7.35 11.47 -11.66
CA GLY A 313 7.55 12.58 -10.72
C GLY A 313 6.48 12.64 -9.62
N PRO A 314 6.56 13.64 -8.72
CA PRO A 314 5.59 13.83 -7.66
C PRO A 314 4.25 14.28 -8.26
N GLY A 315 3.25 13.40 -8.22
CA GLY A 315 1.85 13.76 -8.38
C GLY A 315 1.19 14.00 -7.02
N LEU A 316 -0.04 14.50 -7.06
CA LEU A 316 -0.84 14.71 -5.86
C LEU A 316 -1.64 13.43 -5.56
N GLY A 317 -1.67 13.02 -4.29
CA GLY A 317 -2.69 12.11 -3.79
C GLY A 317 -4.02 12.85 -3.58
N GLU A 318 -4.96 12.25 -2.86
CA GLU A 318 -6.18 12.95 -2.45
C GLU A 318 -5.88 14.00 -1.37
N VAL A 319 -5.74 15.26 -1.79
CA VAL A 319 -5.34 16.39 -0.93
C VAL A 319 -6.48 16.98 -0.08
N ARG A 320 -7.74 16.65 -0.39
CA ARG A 320 -8.92 17.11 0.36
C ARG A 320 -9.17 16.27 1.60
N ALA A 321 -8.51 15.12 1.74
CA ALA A 321 -8.42 14.39 2.99
C ALA A 321 -7.03 14.60 3.60
N LYS A 322 -6.96 15.21 4.79
CA LYS A 322 -5.68 15.44 5.47
C LYS A 322 -5.48 14.38 6.53
N ALA A 323 -4.51 13.49 6.34
CA ALA A 323 -4.15 12.50 7.36
C ALA A 323 -3.72 13.22 8.66
N SER A 324 -4.29 12.79 9.78
CA SER A 324 -3.83 13.18 11.10
C SER A 324 -2.62 12.33 11.44
N ASN A 325 -1.45 12.96 11.39
CA ASN A 325 -0.17 12.32 11.69
C ASN A 325 -0.09 11.74 13.11
N CYS A 326 -0.98 12.14 14.01
CA CYS A 326 -0.97 11.70 15.39
C CYS A 326 -1.50 10.29 15.65
N GLY A 327 -2.32 9.78 14.73
CA GLY A 327 -3.13 8.58 14.96
C GLY A 327 -3.05 7.56 13.85
N ILE A 328 -1.95 7.53 13.10
CA ILE A 328 -1.74 6.54 12.04
C ILE A 328 -1.51 5.19 12.72
N MET A 329 -2.53 4.34 12.70
CA MET A 329 -2.48 3.02 13.31
C MET A 329 -2.18 1.99 12.23
N SER A 330 -1.21 1.11 12.46
CA SER A 330 -0.80 0.08 11.49
C SER A 330 -0.79 -1.32 12.08
N TYR A 331 -1.30 -2.29 11.32
CA TYR A 331 -1.21 -3.71 11.63
C TYR A 331 0.13 -4.35 11.24
N TYR A 332 1.07 -3.54 10.74
CA TYR A 332 2.48 -3.88 10.71
C TYR A 332 3.21 -3.58 12.03
N SER A 333 2.52 -2.97 13.00
CA SER A 333 3.08 -2.68 14.33
C SER A 333 3.63 -3.94 14.99
N PRO A 334 4.84 -3.88 15.59
CA PRO A 334 5.42 -4.96 16.39
C PRO A 334 4.53 -5.40 17.56
N ARG A 335 3.56 -4.57 17.97
CA ARG A 335 2.58 -4.89 19.02
C ARG A 335 1.70 -6.08 18.67
N PHE A 336 1.56 -6.41 17.38
CA PHE A 336 0.87 -7.61 16.89
C PHE A 336 1.89 -8.73 16.60
N ALA A 337 2.60 -9.16 17.64
CA ALA A 337 3.75 -10.06 17.53
C ALA A 337 3.40 -11.42 16.91
N ASN A 338 2.22 -11.95 17.17
CA ASN A 338 1.81 -13.25 16.64
C ASN A 338 1.46 -13.18 15.14
N LEU A 339 0.73 -12.15 14.68
CA LEU A 339 0.59 -11.86 13.25
C LEU A 339 1.94 -11.64 12.56
N THR A 340 2.85 -10.90 13.20
CA THR A 340 4.21 -10.68 12.69
C THR A 340 4.98 -11.98 12.53
N ARG A 341 4.91 -12.87 13.52
CA ARG A 341 5.54 -14.19 13.50
C ARG A 341 4.98 -15.08 12.38
N VAL A 342 3.66 -15.20 12.27
CA VAL A 342 3.01 -16.03 11.25
C VAL A 342 3.36 -15.54 9.84
N ARG A 343 3.33 -14.22 9.61
CA ARG A 343 3.76 -13.63 8.34
C ARG A 343 5.22 -13.96 8.05
N ALA A 344 6.12 -13.77 9.02
CA ALA A 344 7.54 -14.05 8.85
C ALA A 344 7.81 -15.53 8.53
N GLU A 345 7.16 -16.47 9.23
CA GLU A 345 7.28 -17.91 8.96
C GLU A 345 6.85 -18.26 7.53
N GLY A 346 5.73 -17.70 7.06
CA GLY A 346 5.25 -17.88 5.69
C GLY A 346 6.21 -17.31 4.64
N GLU A 347 6.72 -16.09 4.85
CA GLU A 347 7.68 -15.47 3.94
C GLU A 347 9.04 -16.19 3.93
N GLN A 348 9.47 -16.75 5.07
CA GLN A 348 10.71 -17.50 5.17
C GLN A 348 10.70 -18.76 4.31
N GLU A 349 9.58 -19.47 4.30
CA GLU A 349 9.37 -20.63 3.44
C GLU A 349 9.26 -20.23 1.97
N LEU A 350 8.45 -19.21 1.67
CA LEU A 350 8.12 -18.82 0.30
C LEU A 350 9.32 -18.20 -0.46
N TYR A 351 10.13 -17.37 0.21
CA TYR A 351 11.19 -16.59 -0.42
C TYR A 351 12.60 -17.06 -0.07
N ASN A 352 12.75 -18.29 0.46
CA ASN A 352 14.04 -18.89 0.81
C ASN A 352 14.87 -18.01 1.77
N LEU A 353 14.25 -17.59 2.89
CA LEU A 353 14.94 -16.80 3.92
C LEU A 353 15.54 -17.70 5.00
N THR A 354 16.50 -17.19 5.77
CA THR A 354 16.93 -17.80 7.04
C THR A 354 15.90 -17.53 8.15
N ALA A 355 16.05 -18.20 9.29
CA ALA A 355 15.25 -17.91 10.48
C ALA A 355 15.41 -16.46 10.99
N GLN A 356 16.54 -15.82 10.65
CA GLN A 356 16.82 -14.40 10.94
C GLN A 356 16.31 -13.46 9.83
N GLY A 357 15.66 -13.99 8.79
CA GLY A 357 15.13 -13.22 7.67
C GLY A 357 16.15 -12.84 6.60
N TYR A 358 17.35 -13.41 6.59
CA TYR A 358 18.35 -13.13 5.54
C TYR A 358 18.03 -13.94 4.28
N TRP A 359 18.13 -13.30 3.12
CA TRP A 359 17.90 -14.01 1.86
C TRP A 359 19.07 -14.94 1.53
N LYS A 360 18.76 -16.21 1.19
CA LYS A 360 19.75 -17.23 0.81
C LYS A 360 19.99 -17.28 -0.70
N GLY A 361 19.41 -16.34 -1.45
CA GLY A 361 19.36 -16.37 -2.91
C GLY A 361 18.17 -17.18 -3.44
N GLU A 362 18.11 -17.30 -4.76
CA GLU A 362 17.03 -17.89 -5.54
C GLU A 362 16.95 -19.44 -5.47
N GLY A 363 17.83 -20.07 -4.71
CA GLY A 363 17.96 -21.53 -4.64
C GLY A 363 18.67 -22.13 -5.86
N PRO A 364 18.83 -23.47 -5.93
CA PRO A 364 19.70 -24.12 -6.91
C PRO A 364 19.27 -23.99 -8.39
N GLU A 365 17.99 -23.75 -8.65
CA GLU A 365 17.41 -23.67 -10.01
C GLU A 365 16.74 -22.31 -10.29
N GLY A 366 16.88 -21.34 -9.38
CA GLY A 366 16.19 -20.06 -9.47
C GLY A 366 16.88 -19.05 -10.38
N ASN A 367 16.18 -17.96 -10.69
CA ASN A 367 16.75 -16.77 -11.32
C ASN A 367 16.77 -15.62 -10.30
N ARG A 368 17.96 -15.07 -10.00
CA ARG A 368 18.16 -13.96 -9.05
C ARG A 368 17.25 -12.77 -9.35
N THR A 369 17.07 -12.43 -10.64
CA THR A 369 16.22 -11.31 -11.08
C THR A 369 14.76 -11.53 -10.70
N THR A 370 14.26 -12.76 -10.90
CA THR A 370 12.90 -13.15 -10.53
C THR A 370 12.74 -13.19 -9.02
N GLY A 371 13.68 -13.78 -8.29
CA GLY A 371 13.63 -13.82 -6.81
C GLY A 371 13.64 -12.43 -6.19
N LEU A 372 14.45 -11.50 -6.71
CA LEU A 372 14.43 -10.10 -6.29
C LEU A 372 13.12 -9.38 -6.65
N ALA A 373 12.50 -9.70 -7.78
CA ALA A 373 11.19 -9.15 -8.15
C ALA A 373 10.08 -9.65 -7.21
N ASP A 374 10.09 -10.95 -6.89
CA ASP A 374 9.14 -11.55 -5.95
C ASP A 374 9.28 -10.93 -4.55
N LEU A 375 10.52 -10.76 -4.08
CA LEU A 375 10.80 -10.04 -2.83
C LEU A 375 10.30 -8.60 -2.89
N ARG A 376 10.56 -7.84 -3.97
CA ARG A 376 10.05 -6.47 -4.12
C ARG A 376 8.52 -6.37 -4.00
N ARG A 377 7.81 -7.41 -4.45
CA ARG A 377 6.34 -7.44 -4.58
C ARG A 377 5.63 -8.10 -3.41
N ARG A 378 6.36 -8.73 -2.48
CA ARG A 378 5.81 -9.58 -1.41
C ARG A 378 4.68 -8.96 -0.59
N ARG A 379 4.75 -7.65 -0.30
CA ARG A 379 3.71 -6.90 0.44
C ARG A 379 2.32 -7.01 -0.21
N ARG A 380 2.25 -7.19 -1.53
CA ARG A 380 1.00 -7.32 -2.29
C ARG A 380 0.12 -8.48 -1.79
N TYR A 381 0.73 -9.51 -1.21
CA TYR A 381 0.05 -10.71 -0.73
C TYR A 381 -0.21 -10.70 0.77
N HIS A 382 0.20 -9.67 1.50
CA HIS A 382 -0.11 -9.58 2.92
C HIS A 382 -1.62 -9.41 3.11
N HIS A 383 -2.24 -10.26 3.90
CA HIS A 383 -3.65 -10.15 4.28
C HIS A 383 -3.78 -10.53 5.77
N LEU A 384 -4.97 -10.36 6.34
CA LEU A 384 -5.20 -10.54 7.79
C LEU A 384 -6.00 -11.83 8.07
N GLY A 385 -5.84 -12.83 7.21
CA GLY A 385 -6.59 -14.10 7.29
C GLY A 385 -6.15 -15.00 8.43
N ASP A 386 -4.93 -14.84 8.91
CA ASP A 386 -4.38 -15.58 10.04
C ASP A 386 -4.67 -14.91 11.40
N VAL A 387 -5.38 -13.78 11.40
CA VAL A 387 -5.74 -13.06 12.63
C VAL A 387 -6.80 -13.84 13.40
N THR A 388 -6.51 -14.18 14.65
CA THR A 388 -7.46 -14.83 15.56
C THR A 388 -8.51 -13.83 16.05
N SER A 389 -9.66 -14.32 16.53
CA SER A 389 -10.71 -13.46 17.09
C SER A 389 -10.22 -12.63 18.30
N GLU A 390 -9.27 -13.16 19.09
CA GLU A 390 -8.68 -12.44 20.23
C GLU A 390 -7.79 -11.29 19.76
N GLU A 391 -6.97 -11.52 18.73
CA GLU A 391 -6.16 -10.47 18.11
C GLU A 391 -7.02 -9.41 17.42
N ALA A 392 -8.10 -9.81 16.74
CA ALA A 392 -9.05 -8.89 16.14
C ALA A 392 -9.68 -7.95 17.19
N LEU A 393 -10.01 -8.49 18.38
CA LEU A 393 -10.49 -7.68 19.51
C LEU A 393 -9.42 -6.73 20.04
N LEU A 394 -8.16 -7.18 20.16
CA LEU A 394 -7.05 -6.33 20.56
C LEU A 394 -6.83 -5.18 19.58
N MET A 395 -6.81 -5.49 18.28
CA MET A 395 -6.70 -4.53 17.19
C MET A 395 -7.81 -3.48 17.25
N ARG A 396 -9.07 -3.90 17.42
CA ARG A 396 -10.23 -3.02 17.55
C ARG A 396 -10.18 -2.16 18.81
N ASN A 397 -9.74 -2.70 19.93
CA ASN A 397 -9.61 -1.95 21.18
C ASN A 397 -8.52 -0.89 21.09
N ASN A 398 -7.37 -1.22 20.49
CA ASN A 398 -6.29 -0.27 20.26
C ASN A 398 -6.76 0.89 19.38
N SER A 399 -7.46 0.59 18.28
CA SER A 399 -7.94 1.65 17.39
C SER A 399 -8.97 2.55 18.06
N GLN A 400 -9.95 1.98 18.77
CA GLN A 400 -10.91 2.76 19.54
C GLN A 400 -10.24 3.65 20.60
N HIS A 401 -9.21 3.15 21.29
CA HIS A 401 -8.49 3.91 22.31
C HIS A 401 -7.78 5.12 21.71
N ALA A 402 -7.01 4.93 20.63
CA ALA A 402 -6.32 6.00 19.93
C ALA A 402 -7.31 7.06 19.41
N LEU A 403 -8.39 6.63 18.76
CA LEU A 403 -9.42 7.53 18.23
C LEU A 403 -10.14 8.33 19.33
N LYS A 404 -10.44 7.71 20.48
CA LYS A 404 -11.04 8.41 21.64
C LYS A 404 -10.12 9.47 22.21
N ASN A 405 -8.82 9.19 22.31
CA ASN A 405 -7.86 10.15 22.85
C ASN A 405 -7.72 11.37 21.94
N LEU A 406 -7.67 11.15 20.62
CA LEU A 406 -7.67 12.24 19.63
C LEU A 406 -8.93 13.10 19.68
N LEU A 407 -10.10 12.52 19.98
CA LEU A 407 -11.34 13.30 20.13
C LEU A 407 -11.38 14.14 21.40
N LYS A 408 -10.72 13.71 22.48
CA LYS A 408 -10.59 14.49 23.72
C LYS A 408 -9.69 15.73 23.56
N GLY A 409 -8.93 15.80 22.47
CA GLY A 409 -8.00 16.90 22.21
C GLY A 409 -6.80 16.89 23.15
N SER A 410 -6.32 15.70 23.57
CA SER A 410 -5.05 15.65 24.29
C SER A 410 -3.94 16.09 23.35
N ASN A 411 -3.16 17.10 23.77
CA ASN A 411 -2.08 17.70 22.99
C ASN A 411 -0.81 16.84 22.99
N ASP A 412 -0.93 15.52 23.20
CA ASP A 412 0.20 14.61 23.42
C ASP A 412 0.85 14.18 22.10
N CYS A 413 0.71 15.00 21.06
CA CYS A 413 1.20 14.70 19.74
C CYS A 413 2.51 15.41 19.45
N SER A 414 3.43 14.75 18.73
CA SER A 414 4.67 15.39 18.32
C SER A 414 4.52 16.53 17.33
N GLY A 415 3.44 16.52 16.55
CA GLY A 415 3.29 17.41 15.40
C GLY A 415 4.21 17.05 14.24
N ALA A 416 4.95 15.94 14.32
CA ALA A 416 5.71 15.40 13.20
C ALA A 416 4.77 15.03 12.06
N ASP A 417 5.16 15.38 10.84
CA ASP A 417 4.42 14.98 9.64
C ASP A 417 5.01 13.68 9.09
N TRP A 418 4.54 12.55 9.64
CA TRP A 418 5.06 11.23 9.31
C TRP A 418 4.80 10.83 7.85
N VAL A 419 3.68 11.28 7.27
CA VAL A 419 3.38 11.07 5.85
C VAL A 419 4.35 11.88 4.99
N TYR A 420 4.62 13.14 5.34
CA TYR A 420 5.62 13.96 4.64
C TYR A 420 7.04 13.36 4.76
N ILE A 421 7.48 12.99 5.96
CA ILE A 421 8.83 12.44 6.20
C ILE A 421 9.04 11.15 5.39
N SER A 422 8.10 10.21 5.48
CA SER A 422 8.18 8.97 4.71
C SER A 422 8.14 9.27 3.20
N ASN A 423 7.36 10.28 2.79
CA ASN A 423 7.29 10.65 1.39
C ASN A 423 8.60 11.21 0.83
N GLU A 424 9.22 12.13 1.56
CA GLU A 424 10.51 12.74 1.24
C GLU A 424 11.61 11.68 1.15
N ILE A 425 11.66 10.75 2.13
CA ILE A 425 12.65 9.66 2.13
C ILE A 425 12.49 8.78 0.89
N THR A 426 11.27 8.34 0.55
CA THR A 426 11.03 7.49 -0.63
C THR A 426 11.46 8.19 -1.91
N GLN A 427 11.09 9.45 -2.11
CA GLN A 427 11.39 10.18 -3.36
C GLN A 427 12.89 10.43 -3.52
N ASN A 428 13.53 11.01 -2.50
CA ASN A 428 14.94 11.38 -2.58
C ASN A 428 15.84 10.13 -2.67
N THR A 429 15.54 9.12 -1.87
CA THR A 429 16.34 7.89 -1.85
C THR A 429 16.06 7.01 -3.07
N GLY A 430 14.81 6.91 -3.51
CA GLY A 430 14.41 6.10 -4.66
C GLY A 430 15.13 6.50 -5.94
N ILE A 431 15.21 7.81 -6.21
CA ILE A 431 15.96 8.38 -7.35
C ILE A 431 17.45 8.02 -7.20
N HIS A 432 18.04 8.31 -6.04
CA HIS A 432 19.46 8.05 -5.79
C HIS A 432 19.86 6.58 -5.97
N LEU A 433 19.03 5.64 -5.48
CA LEU A 433 19.25 4.19 -5.65
C LEU A 433 19.23 3.80 -7.13
N LYS A 434 18.30 4.36 -7.92
CA LYS A 434 18.21 4.07 -9.36
C LYS A 434 19.37 4.66 -10.14
N GLU A 435 19.80 5.88 -9.84
CA GLU A 435 20.97 6.50 -10.46
C GLU A 435 22.24 5.68 -10.20
N MET A 436 22.48 5.28 -8.95
CA MET A 436 23.62 4.43 -8.60
C MET A 436 23.55 3.06 -9.29
N THR A 437 22.37 2.44 -9.34
CA THR A 437 22.16 1.15 -10.02
C THR A 437 22.48 1.26 -11.51
N GLN A 438 22.01 2.31 -12.19
CA GLN A 438 22.32 2.54 -13.61
C GLN A 438 23.81 2.74 -13.87
N LEU A 439 24.51 3.47 -12.99
CA LEU A 439 25.96 3.64 -13.10
C LEU A 439 26.72 2.32 -12.93
N LEU A 440 26.26 1.45 -12.02
CA LEU A 440 26.83 0.12 -11.81
C LEU A 440 26.57 -0.82 -12.99
N ASP A 441 25.36 -0.83 -13.52
CA ASP A 441 25.00 -1.63 -14.70
C ASP A 441 25.81 -1.22 -15.95
N SER A 442 26.16 0.06 -16.06
CA SER A 442 26.98 0.60 -17.14
C SER A 442 28.50 0.36 -17.00
N PHE A 443 28.96 -0.26 -15.90
CA PHE A 443 30.40 -0.44 -15.63
C PHE A 443 31.13 -1.19 -16.75
N SER A 444 30.47 -2.17 -17.39
CA SER A 444 31.06 -2.93 -18.50
C SER A 444 31.54 -2.05 -19.67
N GLN A 445 30.95 -0.86 -19.86
CA GLN A 445 31.34 0.11 -20.88
C GLN A 445 32.58 0.93 -20.50
N HIS A 446 33.01 0.86 -19.24
CA HIS A 446 34.13 1.61 -18.67
C HIS A 446 35.30 0.70 -18.27
N ALA A 447 35.18 -0.61 -18.50
CA ALA A 447 36.15 -1.60 -18.05
C ALA A 447 37.42 -1.67 -18.92
N ASP A 448 37.52 -0.89 -19.99
CA ASP A 448 38.55 -1.05 -21.03
C ASP A 448 39.95 -0.60 -20.61
N ASN A 449 40.08 0.46 -19.79
CA ASN A 449 41.37 0.98 -19.34
C ASN A 449 41.28 1.71 -17.99
N GLU A 450 42.45 1.96 -17.38
CA GLU A 450 42.58 2.61 -16.06
C GLU A 450 41.90 3.97 -16.01
N THR A 451 42.07 4.80 -17.05
CA THR A 451 41.49 6.15 -17.10
C THR A 451 39.95 6.12 -17.13
N ALA A 452 39.36 5.14 -17.81
CA ALA A 452 37.92 4.93 -17.83
C ALA A 452 37.41 4.48 -16.46
N ILE A 453 38.13 3.59 -15.77
CA ILE A 453 37.82 3.17 -14.39
C ILE A 453 37.94 4.34 -13.42
N GLU A 454 38.98 5.18 -13.54
CA GLU A 454 39.17 6.38 -12.72
C GLU A 454 38.01 7.38 -12.92
N SER A 455 37.60 7.62 -14.17
CA SER A 455 36.46 8.48 -14.48
C SER A 455 35.14 7.93 -13.93
N TRP A 456 34.92 6.62 -14.04
CA TRP A 456 33.74 5.96 -13.47
C TRP A 456 33.75 6.02 -11.94
N MET A 457 34.88 5.73 -11.28
CA MET A 457 35.04 5.84 -9.82
C MET A 457 34.85 7.27 -9.33
N SER A 458 35.32 8.27 -10.08
CA SER A 458 35.08 9.68 -9.77
C SER A 458 33.59 10.01 -9.78
N THR A 459 32.85 9.47 -10.75
CA THR A 459 31.39 9.63 -10.85
C THR A 459 30.67 8.93 -9.68
N MET A 460 31.03 7.69 -9.36
CA MET A 460 30.50 6.96 -8.20
C MET A 460 30.80 7.67 -6.88
N ARG A 461 31.99 8.25 -6.75
CA ARG A 461 32.38 9.06 -5.60
C ARG A 461 31.55 10.33 -5.48
N ALA A 462 31.32 11.04 -6.58
CA ALA A 462 30.45 12.22 -6.57
C ALA A 462 29.00 11.87 -6.17
N GLN A 463 28.46 10.76 -6.69
CA GLN A 463 27.13 10.28 -6.34
C GLN A 463 27.04 9.90 -4.87
N SER A 464 27.92 9.03 -4.38
CA SER A 464 27.92 8.63 -2.97
C SER A 464 28.13 9.83 -2.04
N HIS A 465 29.00 10.77 -2.39
CA HIS A 465 29.21 12.01 -1.66
C HIS A 465 27.94 12.84 -1.51
N SER A 466 27.15 12.98 -2.59
CA SER A 466 25.89 13.73 -2.54
C SER A 466 24.90 13.19 -1.51
N PHE A 467 24.90 11.87 -1.27
CA PHE A 467 24.06 11.23 -0.27
C PHE A 467 24.54 11.53 1.16
N TYR A 468 25.84 11.34 1.44
CA TYR A 468 26.34 11.41 2.81
C TYR A 468 26.95 12.74 3.25
N VAL A 469 27.02 13.75 2.37
CA VAL A 469 27.57 15.09 2.71
C VAL A 469 26.89 15.72 3.93
N ALA A 470 25.63 15.34 4.19
CA ALA A 470 24.86 15.86 5.31
C ALA A 470 25.16 15.18 6.67
N PHE A 471 25.95 14.10 6.69
CA PHE A 471 26.24 13.33 7.90
C PHE A 471 27.69 12.80 8.01
N LEU A 472 28.49 12.83 6.95
CA LEU A 472 29.92 12.47 6.97
C LEU A 472 30.79 13.69 7.32
N GLU A 473 31.80 13.45 8.14
CA GLU A 473 32.89 14.39 8.40
C GLU A 473 34.19 13.76 7.91
N TYR A 474 34.81 14.32 6.86
CA TYR A 474 36.01 13.72 6.28
C TYR A 474 37.16 13.66 7.30
N PRO A 475 37.92 12.54 7.36
CA PRO A 475 39.08 12.44 8.23
C PRO A 475 40.15 13.45 7.80
N SER A 476 40.93 13.92 8.78
CA SER A 476 42.06 14.82 8.51
C SER A 476 43.25 14.10 7.88
N SER A 477 43.35 12.78 8.06
CA SER A 477 44.26 11.87 7.38
C SER A 477 43.71 11.39 6.04
N SER A 478 44.59 11.18 5.07
CA SER A 478 44.26 10.53 3.79
C SER A 478 44.52 9.02 3.83
N ASP A 479 44.41 8.39 5.01
CA ASP A 479 44.70 6.97 5.18
C ASP A 479 43.49 6.12 4.76
N SER A 480 43.72 5.01 4.07
CA SER A 480 42.64 4.09 3.68
C SER A 480 42.06 3.35 4.88
N SER A 481 42.80 3.25 6.00
CA SER A 481 42.34 2.59 7.23
C SER A 481 41.13 3.26 7.89
N ASP A 482 40.94 4.57 7.67
CA ASP A 482 39.78 5.34 8.15
C ASP A 482 38.47 4.94 7.43
N TRP A 483 38.57 4.37 6.23
CA TRP A 483 37.45 4.05 5.34
C TRP A 483 36.98 2.60 5.47
N THR A 484 36.85 2.10 6.70
CA THR A 484 36.36 0.76 7.02
C THR A 484 35.02 0.81 7.76
N VAL A 485 34.21 -0.25 7.65
CA VAL A 485 32.89 -0.31 8.32
C VAL A 485 33.01 -0.48 9.85
N GLU A 486 34.16 -0.95 10.32
CA GLU A 486 34.52 -1.06 11.73
C GLU A 486 35.05 0.26 12.32
N SER A 487 35.32 1.26 11.47
CA SER A 487 35.89 2.53 11.90
C SER A 487 34.94 3.32 12.80
N ARG A 488 35.52 4.15 13.69
CA ARG A 488 34.75 5.14 14.45
C ARG A 488 34.03 6.10 13.52
N LEU A 489 34.67 6.49 12.41
CA LEU A 489 34.11 7.37 11.39
C LEU A 489 32.79 6.80 10.82
N TYR A 490 32.78 5.52 10.46
CA TYR A 490 31.58 4.83 9.97
C TYR A 490 30.46 4.85 11.01
N SER A 491 30.75 4.43 12.25
CA SER A 491 29.73 4.36 13.31
C SER A 491 29.08 5.72 13.62
N GLN A 492 29.86 6.81 13.63
CA GLN A 492 29.34 8.16 13.85
C GLN A 492 28.53 8.67 12.66
N THR A 493 28.99 8.40 11.44
CA THR A 493 28.31 8.76 10.19
C THR A 493 26.98 8.02 10.07
N TYR A 494 26.97 6.71 10.37
CA TYR A 494 25.79 5.87 10.41
C TYR A 494 24.76 6.38 11.42
N ALA A 495 25.17 6.70 12.65
CA ALA A 495 24.27 7.25 13.66
C ALA A 495 23.65 8.58 13.23
N ARG A 496 24.44 9.50 12.65
CA ARG A 496 23.94 10.77 12.10
C ARG A 496 22.95 10.55 10.94
N CYS A 497 23.20 9.54 10.09
CA CYS A 497 22.33 9.17 8.99
C CYS A 497 21.00 8.58 9.49
N ARG A 498 21.06 7.49 10.26
CA ARG A 498 19.90 6.72 10.73
C ARG A 498 18.87 7.57 11.47
N TYR A 499 19.32 8.44 12.37
CA TYR A 499 18.44 9.21 13.24
C TYR A 499 18.10 10.61 12.72
N ARG A 500 18.48 10.97 11.49
CA ARG A 500 18.38 12.35 10.99
C ARG A 500 16.95 12.93 11.09
N TYR A 501 15.95 12.13 10.75
CA TYR A 501 14.54 12.57 10.75
C TYR A 501 13.88 12.52 12.14
N THR A 502 14.46 11.79 13.08
CA THR A 502 13.82 11.48 14.38
C THR A 502 14.64 11.91 15.59
N ARG A 503 15.83 12.51 15.39
CA ARG A 503 16.75 12.84 16.49
C ARG A 503 16.11 13.70 17.59
N LEU A 504 15.26 14.65 17.22
CA LEU A 504 14.55 15.52 18.16
C LEU A 504 13.37 14.83 18.87
N LEU A 505 12.97 13.65 18.40
CA LEU A 505 11.91 12.81 18.96
C LEU A 505 12.49 11.65 19.79
N ALA A 506 13.78 11.70 20.10
CA ALA A 506 14.43 10.69 20.94
C ALA A 506 13.98 10.85 22.40
N PRO A 507 13.79 9.74 23.15
CA PRO A 507 13.33 9.81 24.55
C PRO A 507 14.23 10.67 25.47
N ILE A 508 15.52 10.75 25.16
CA ILE A 508 16.49 11.55 25.92
C ILE A 508 16.22 13.06 25.87
N GLU A 509 15.49 13.53 24.84
CA GLU A 509 15.09 14.94 24.73
C GLU A 509 13.84 15.27 25.57
N GLY A 510 13.32 14.29 26.32
CA GLY A 510 12.12 14.45 27.15
C GLY A 510 10.82 14.47 26.35
N PHE A 511 10.85 13.97 25.09
CA PHE A 511 9.68 13.84 24.24
C PHE A 511 8.97 12.50 24.51
N GLU A 512 7.70 12.54 24.88
CA GLU A 512 6.84 11.34 24.97
C GLU A 512 5.99 11.24 23.71
N LEU A 513 6.21 10.19 22.92
CA LEU A 513 5.42 9.90 21.73
C LEU A 513 4.21 9.05 22.12
N THR A 514 3.11 9.18 21.38
CA THR A 514 2.02 8.21 21.47
C THR A 514 2.51 6.83 20.99
N PRO A 515 1.89 5.71 21.40
CA PRO A 515 2.27 4.39 20.90
C PRO A 515 2.25 4.29 19.37
N GLU A 516 1.31 5.00 18.72
CA GLU A 516 1.23 5.07 17.27
C GLU A 516 2.42 5.83 16.66
N GLU A 517 2.85 6.93 17.28
CA GLU A 517 4.05 7.68 16.85
C GLU A 517 5.36 6.93 17.14
N GLU A 518 5.42 6.12 18.19
CA GLU A 518 6.57 5.25 18.46
C GLU A 518 6.76 4.20 17.36
N ASP A 519 5.67 3.59 16.88
CA ASP A 519 5.69 2.66 15.74
C ASP A 519 6.18 3.35 14.46
N LEU A 520 5.77 4.59 14.21
CA LEU A 520 6.21 5.40 13.05
C LEU A 520 7.69 5.77 13.15
N ARG A 521 8.15 6.23 14.31
CA ARG A 521 9.57 6.52 14.59
C ARG A 521 10.41 5.28 14.33
N TRP A 522 10.01 4.14 14.89
CA TRP A 522 10.70 2.87 14.72
C TRP A 522 10.79 2.47 13.24
N ALA A 523 9.69 2.54 12.50
CA ALA A 523 9.68 2.18 11.08
C ALA A 523 10.59 3.08 10.25
N ILE A 524 10.66 4.38 10.53
CA ILE A 524 11.58 5.32 9.87
C ILE A 524 13.04 4.99 10.22
N GLU A 525 13.36 4.79 11.50
CA GLU A 525 14.73 4.53 11.95
C GLU A 525 15.27 3.20 11.43
N GLU A 526 14.44 2.16 11.37
CA GLU A 526 14.82 0.86 10.79
C GLU A 526 14.96 0.94 9.27
N THR A 527 14.00 1.56 8.58
CA THR A 527 14.02 1.66 7.11
C THR A 527 15.15 2.53 6.61
N TYR A 528 15.29 3.74 7.17
CA TYR A 528 16.38 4.65 6.82
C TYR A 528 17.72 4.13 7.36
N GLY A 529 17.73 3.44 8.50
CA GLY A 529 18.90 2.74 9.01
C GLY A 529 19.44 1.68 8.05
N ALA A 530 18.58 0.89 7.40
CA ALA A 530 19.00 -0.09 6.39
C ALA A 530 19.57 0.59 5.14
N ILE A 531 18.91 1.66 4.66
CA ILE A 531 19.39 2.51 3.55
C ILE A 531 20.79 3.04 3.86
N CYS A 532 20.95 3.69 5.03
CA CYS A 532 22.22 4.22 5.49
C CYS A 532 23.29 3.13 5.57
N SER A 533 22.96 1.93 6.05
CA SER A 533 23.91 0.84 6.22
C SER A 533 24.52 0.41 4.88
N VAL A 534 23.69 0.19 3.87
CA VAL A 534 24.14 -0.25 2.53
C VAL A 534 24.87 0.88 1.80
N LEU A 535 24.27 2.08 1.73
CA LEU A 535 24.86 3.19 0.99
C LEU A 535 26.16 3.71 1.61
N LEU A 536 26.27 3.74 2.94
CA LEU A 536 27.52 4.08 3.60
C LEU A 536 28.58 3.00 3.43
N THR A 537 28.20 1.71 3.46
CA THR A 537 29.16 0.62 3.20
C THR A 537 29.77 0.76 1.80
N ILE A 538 28.94 1.00 0.78
CA ILE A 538 29.40 1.26 -0.59
C ILE A 538 30.25 2.54 -0.63
N GLY A 539 29.77 3.64 -0.03
CA GLY A 539 30.48 4.92 0.01
C GLY A 539 31.86 4.86 0.67
N PHE A 540 31.99 4.14 1.79
CA PHE A 540 33.28 3.96 2.46
C PHE A 540 34.23 3.11 1.64
N GLN A 541 33.73 2.05 0.97
CA GLN A 541 34.57 1.29 0.04
C GLN A 541 35.02 2.13 -1.16
N ILE A 542 34.16 3.02 -1.68
CA ILE A 542 34.53 3.96 -2.74
C ILE A 542 35.69 4.86 -2.28
N GLU A 543 35.57 5.50 -1.11
CA GLU A 543 36.61 6.39 -0.58
C GLU A 543 37.89 5.63 -0.22
N GLY A 544 37.79 4.42 0.32
CA GLY A 544 38.94 3.56 0.61
C GLY A 544 39.71 3.17 -0.64
N LEU A 545 39.02 2.67 -1.68
CA LEU A 545 39.63 2.37 -2.98
C LEU A 545 40.21 3.61 -3.64
N TRP A 546 39.54 4.76 -3.51
CA TRP A 546 40.03 6.03 -4.03
C TRP A 546 41.33 6.48 -3.35
N ALA A 547 41.39 6.34 -2.02
CA ALA A 547 42.60 6.61 -1.23
C ALA A 547 43.75 5.66 -1.59
N GLU A 548 43.45 4.40 -1.86
CA GLU A 548 44.43 3.38 -2.20
C GLU A 548 45.05 3.55 -3.58
N ASP A 549 44.20 3.73 -4.60
CA ASP A 549 44.56 3.59 -6.01
C ASP A 549 44.76 4.93 -6.74
N PHE A 550 44.07 6.02 -6.32
CA PHE A 550 44.05 7.29 -7.06
C PHE A 550 44.67 8.49 -6.32
N ASN A 551 44.69 8.51 -4.98
CA ASN A 551 45.24 9.62 -4.19
C ASN A 551 46.78 9.65 -4.06
N LYS A 552 47.50 8.66 -4.63
CA LYS A 552 48.96 8.56 -4.53
C LYS A 552 49.65 9.07 -5.80
N ALA A 553 50.70 9.85 -5.63
CA ALA A 553 51.51 10.38 -6.75
C ALA A 553 52.32 9.29 -7.47
N ASP A 554 52.71 8.22 -6.76
CA ASP A 554 53.36 7.04 -7.32
C ASP A 554 52.39 5.85 -7.24
N ARG A 555 51.75 5.54 -8.38
CA ARG A 555 50.70 4.53 -8.50
C ARG A 555 51.33 3.15 -8.68
N ASN A 556 51.51 2.40 -7.59
CA ASN A 556 51.90 0.98 -7.64
C ASN A 556 50.69 0.10 -8.01
N LEU A 557 50.17 0.29 -9.21
CA LEU A 557 48.99 -0.43 -9.67
C LEU A 557 49.33 -1.87 -10.09
N PRO A 558 48.42 -2.83 -9.84
CA PRO A 558 48.51 -4.16 -10.41
C PRO A 558 48.54 -4.15 -11.95
N SER A 559 48.78 -5.30 -12.56
CA SER A 559 48.62 -5.42 -14.02
C SER A 559 47.20 -5.01 -14.45
N PRO A 560 47.01 -4.46 -15.66
CA PRO A 560 45.71 -3.97 -16.12
C PRO A 560 44.57 -4.99 -15.99
N ALA A 561 44.86 -6.27 -16.26
CA ALA A 561 43.88 -7.35 -16.13
C ALA A 561 43.45 -7.59 -14.67
N VAL A 562 44.38 -7.54 -13.72
CA VAL A 562 44.08 -7.72 -12.29
C VAL A 562 43.30 -6.50 -11.75
N PHE A 563 43.68 -5.30 -12.20
CA PHE A 563 42.99 -4.07 -11.84
C PHE A 563 41.54 -4.08 -12.36
N GLN A 564 41.34 -4.42 -13.63
CA GLN A 564 40.01 -4.53 -14.24
C GLN A 564 39.14 -5.60 -13.54
N GLU A 565 39.69 -6.76 -13.24
CA GLU A 565 38.97 -7.83 -12.54
C GLU A 565 38.55 -7.40 -11.12
N ARG A 566 39.44 -6.71 -10.37
CA ARG A 566 39.12 -6.16 -9.03
C ARG A 566 37.89 -5.26 -9.10
N TYR A 567 37.89 -4.27 -10.00
CA TYR A 567 36.77 -3.32 -10.12
C TYR A 567 35.50 -3.97 -10.70
N THR A 568 35.63 -4.99 -11.54
CA THR A 568 34.50 -5.80 -12.01
C THR A 568 33.82 -6.52 -10.85
N GLN A 569 34.58 -7.12 -9.95
CA GLN A 569 34.03 -7.79 -8.76
C GLN A 569 33.41 -6.78 -7.79
N VAL A 570 34.07 -5.65 -7.55
CA VAL A 570 33.54 -4.57 -6.70
C VAL A 570 32.22 -4.02 -7.23
N ALA A 571 32.13 -3.70 -8.53
CA ALA A 571 30.91 -3.20 -9.15
C ALA A 571 29.76 -4.21 -9.05
N ARG A 572 30.03 -5.51 -9.23
CA ARG A 572 29.03 -6.57 -9.03
C ARG A 572 28.54 -6.63 -7.59
N THR A 573 29.44 -6.65 -6.61
CA THR A 573 29.09 -6.69 -5.19
C THR A 573 28.24 -5.49 -4.78
N TRP A 574 28.62 -4.28 -5.21
CA TRP A 574 27.83 -3.06 -4.95
C TRP A 574 26.45 -3.12 -5.61
N ASN A 575 26.36 -3.58 -6.86
CA ASN A 575 25.08 -3.75 -7.55
C ASN A 575 24.17 -4.74 -6.81
N ASP A 576 24.73 -5.89 -6.39
CA ASP A 576 24.00 -6.88 -5.61
C ASP A 576 23.44 -6.29 -4.29
N GLY A 577 24.21 -5.45 -3.61
CA GLY A 577 23.79 -4.76 -2.40
C GLY A 577 22.64 -3.78 -2.63
N LEU A 578 22.70 -2.99 -3.70
CA LEU A 578 21.63 -2.06 -4.05
C LEU A 578 20.36 -2.79 -4.47
N GLN A 579 20.47 -3.84 -5.28
CA GLN A 579 19.33 -4.63 -5.73
C GLN A 579 18.63 -5.33 -4.55
N GLU A 580 19.41 -5.88 -3.60
CA GLU A 580 18.86 -6.45 -2.37
C GLU A 580 18.24 -5.39 -1.45
N LEU A 581 18.83 -4.19 -1.33
CA LEU A 581 18.23 -3.08 -0.59
C LEU A 581 16.89 -2.67 -1.21
N MET A 582 16.86 -2.48 -2.53
CA MET A 582 15.62 -2.14 -3.25
C MET A 582 14.57 -3.23 -3.09
N ALA A 583 14.98 -4.50 -3.07
CA ALA A 583 14.10 -5.61 -2.73
C ALA A 583 13.59 -5.56 -1.31
N TRP A 584 14.44 -5.27 -0.33
CA TRP A 584 14.06 -5.17 1.06
C TRP A 584 13.07 -4.02 1.30
N LEU A 585 13.30 -2.86 0.70
CA LEU A 585 12.42 -1.68 0.75
C LEU A 585 11.03 -1.98 0.15
N GLY A 586 10.98 -2.72 -0.95
CA GLY A 586 9.72 -3.12 -1.59
C GLY A 586 8.97 -1.97 -2.27
N TRP A 587 9.66 -0.90 -2.68
CA TRP A 587 9.09 0.26 -3.37
C TRP A 587 8.89 0.01 -4.89
N GLU A 588 8.34 -1.15 -5.25
CA GLU A 588 8.17 -1.51 -6.67
C GLU A 588 7.27 -0.50 -7.40
N ASP A 589 6.31 0.10 -6.70
CA ASP A 589 5.44 1.18 -7.18
C ASP A 589 6.19 2.47 -7.54
N GLU A 590 7.25 2.82 -6.80
CA GLU A 590 8.13 3.97 -7.08
C GLU A 590 8.98 3.73 -8.35
N PHE A 591 9.39 2.48 -8.55
CA PHE A 591 10.26 2.09 -9.66
C PHE A 591 9.50 1.74 -10.94
N THR A 592 8.18 1.68 -10.88
CA THR A 592 7.30 1.27 -11.97
C THR A 592 6.52 2.45 -12.52
N GLY A 593 6.46 2.55 -13.85
CA GLY A 593 5.72 3.58 -14.56
C GLY A 593 6.00 3.51 -16.05
N CYS A 594 5.21 4.25 -16.83
CA CYS A 594 5.30 4.23 -18.29
C CYS A 594 6.70 4.60 -18.76
N SER A 595 7.18 3.86 -19.77
CA SER A 595 8.51 4.01 -20.35
C SER A 595 8.71 5.35 -21.06
N GLU A 596 7.63 5.96 -21.53
CA GLU A 596 7.58 7.26 -22.16
C GLU A 596 6.64 8.23 -21.43
N VAL A 597 6.84 9.52 -21.67
CA VAL A 597 5.91 10.56 -21.23
C VAL A 597 4.69 10.49 -22.15
N CYS A 598 3.52 10.24 -21.57
CA CYS A 598 2.29 10.09 -22.33
C CYS A 598 1.88 11.39 -23.04
N GLN A 599 1.23 11.26 -24.20
CA GLN A 599 0.70 12.41 -24.94
C GLN A 599 -0.42 13.12 -24.17
N TRP A 600 -0.79 14.34 -24.58
CA TRP A 600 -1.85 15.13 -23.93
C TRP A 600 -3.23 14.44 -23.86
N ASP A 601 -3.48 13.48 -24.76
CA ASP A 601 -4.72 12.68 -24.80
C ASP A 601 -4.55 11.28 -24.21
N GLU A 602 -3.40 11.00 -23.58
CA GLU A 602 -3.06 9.75 -22.93
C GLU A 602 -2.79 9.95 -21.43
N ARG A 603 -2.98 8.90 -20.65
CA ARG A 603 -2.56 8.85 -19.24
C ARG A 603 -1.86 7.53 -18.97
N CYS A 604 -0.87 7.54 -18.08
CA CYS A 604 -0.17 6.31 -17.73
C CYS A 604 -1.13 5.36 -17.00
N TYR A 605 -1.33 4.17 -17.54
CA TYR A 605 -2.32 3.20 -17.07
C TYR A 605 -1.67 1.99 -16.41
N ILE A 606 -2.28 1.59 -15.29
CA ILE A 606 -2.09 0.31 -14.63
C ILE A 606 -3.46 -0.35 -14.44
N PRO A 607 -3.57 -1.68 -14.56
CA PRO A 607 -4.80 -2.40 -14.24
C PRO A 607 -5.25 -2.11 -12.81
N MET A 608 -6.49 -1.60 -12.67
CA MET A 608 -7.11 -1.27 -11.38
C MET A 608 -8.60 -1.61 -11.41
N TRP A 609 -9.18 -1.95 -10.25
CA TRP A 609 -10.60 -2.28 -10.18
C TRP A 609 -11.47 -1.02 -10.17
N PRO A 610 -12.61 -0.99 -10.89
CA PRO A 610 -13.20 -2.06 -11.71
C PRO A 610 -12.85 -1.95 -13.21
N LEU A 611 -11.82 -1.18 -13.55
CA LEU A 611 -11.49 -0.73 -14.92
C LEU A 611 -10.71 -1.75 -15.75
N MET A 612 -10.28 -2.86 -15.16
CA MET A 612 -9.62 -3.96 -15.87
C MET A 612 -10.46 -4.43 -17.08
N ALA A 613 -9.78 -4.68 -18.21
CA ALA A 613 -10.39 -5.27 -19.38
C ALA A 613 -10.91 -6.68 -19.03
N LEU A 614 -12.23 -6.80 -18.80
CA LEU A 614 -12.91 -8.09 -18.81
C LEU A 614 -12.75 -8.63 -20.24
N GLY A 615 -11.74 -9.49 -20.43
CA GLY A 615 -11.34 -9.97 -21.74
C GLY A 615 -12.51 -10.51 -22.57
N GLY A 616 -12.71 -9.95 -23.75
CA GLY A 616 -13.49 -10.52 -24.84
C GLY A 616 -15.01 -10.66 -24.64
N PRO A 617 -15.76 -10.95 -25.73
CA PRO A 617 -17.21 -11.07 -25.73
C PRO A 617 -17.64 -12.37 -25.06
N GLY A 618 -17.79 -12.32 -23.74
CA GLY A 618 -18.22 -13.46 -22.94
C GLY A 618 -17.96 -13.21 -21.47
N GLY A 619 -18.84 -12.44 -20.83
CA GLY A 619 -18.76 -12.21 -19.39
C GLY A 619 -18.71 -13.51 -18.58
N PRO A 620 -18.24 -13.46 -17.32
CA PRO A 620 -18.07 -14.64 -16.49
C PRO A 620 -19.37 -15.44 -16.35
N ARG A 621 -19.34 -16.72 -16.72
CA ARG A 621 -20.35 -17.68 -16.24
C ARG A 621 -19.96 -18.11 -14.82
N PRO A 622 -20.91 -18.23 -13.87
CA PRO A 622 -20.60 -18.67 -12.51
C PRO A 622 -19.98 -20.08 -12.52
N PRO A 623 -18.91 -20.36 -11.75
CA PRO A 623 -18.32 -21.69 -11.73
C PRO A 623 -19.27 -22.72 -11.13
N ARG A 624 -19.35 -23.89 -11.79
CA ARG A 624 -19.87 -25.11 -11.16
C ARG A 624 -18.95 -25.51 -10.00
N ARG A 625 -19.56 -26.00 -8.91
CA ARG A 625 -18.90 -26.52 -7.70
C ARG A 625 -17.68 -27.41 -8.01
N GLY A 626 -16.54 -27.05 -7.40
CA GLY A 626 -15.47 -27.96 -6.99
C GLY A 626 -14.33 -28.23 -7.98
N ASN A 627 -13.12 -27.74 -7.70
CA ASN A 627 -12.00 -28.54 -7.15
C ASN A 627 -10.78 -27.61 -7.00
N GLY A 628 -10.36 -27.35 -5.75
CA GLY A 628 -9.38 -26.32 -5.39
C GLY A 628 -7.91 -26.72 -5.48
N THR A 629 -7.04 -25.74 -5.22
CA THR A 629 -5.63 -25.91 -4.79
C THR A 629 -5.18 -24.70 -3.95
N PHE A 630 -5.25 -24.82 -2.62
CA PHE A 630 -4.32 -24.25 -1.61
C PHE A 630 -4.46 -25.11 -0.33
N PRO A 631 -3.43 -25.24 0.52
CA PRO A 631 -3.46 -26.04 1.74
C PRO A 631 -4.36 -25.35 2.77
N GLY A 632 -5.39 -26.04 3.24
CA GLY A 632 -6.35 -25.47 4.19
C GLY A 632 -5.86 -25.47 5.65
N PRO A 633 -6.31 -24.53 6.49
CA PRO A 633 -6.18 -24.61 7.93
C PRO A 633 -7.10 -25.69 8.50
N HIS A 634 -6.58 -26.46 9.47
CA HIS A 634 -7.34 -27.44 10.24
C HIS A 634 -8.47 -26.75 11.04
N TYR A 635 -9.73 -26.99 10.68
CA TYR A 635 -10.88 -26.80 11.57
C TYR A 635 -11.27 -28.13 12.24
N PRO A 636 -11.52 -28.17 13.56
CA PRO A 636 -12.05 -29.35 14.24
C PRO A 636 -13.57 -29.50 13.99
N PRO A 637 -14.12 -30.73 13.99
CA PRO A 637 -15.52 -30.98 13.65
C PRO A 637 -16.44 -30.81 14.87
N HIS A 638 -17.25 -29.77 14.89
CA HIS A 638 -18.56 -29.77 15.57
C HIS A 638 -19.61 -29.84 14.45
N GLY A 639 -20.62 -30.70 14.44
CA GLY A 639 -21.41 -31.34 15.48
C GLY A 639 -22.85 -31.24 14.93
N GLY A 640 -23.42 -32.38 14.51
CA GLY A 640 -24.53 -32.39 13.54
C GLY A 640 -25.90 -31.98 14.05
N TYR A 641 -26.83 -31.78 13.11
CA TYR A 641 -28.28 -32.09 13.13
C TYR A 641 -28.73 -32.03 11.65
N GLY A 642 -29.07 -33.15 11.00
CA GLY A 642 -30.45 -33.66 10.81
C GLY A 642 -31.14 -32.93 9.64
N GLY A 643 -31.70 -33.52 8.59
CA GLY A 643 -31.99 -34.90 8.19
C GLY A 643 -32.79 -34.86 6.86
N TYR A 644 -33.06 -36.05 6.32
CA TYR A 644 -33.89 -36.39 5.15
C TYR A 644 -33.25 -36.36 3.75
N GLY A 645 -32.98 -37.56 3.22
CA GLY A 645 -32.82 -37.87 1.78
C GLY A 645 -34.18 -37.94 1.05
N PRO A 646 -34.36 -38.70 -0.06
CA PRO A 646 -33.57 -39.89 -0.48
C PRO A 646 -33.28 -39.97 -2.00
N TYR A 647 -32.79 -41.16 -2.42
CA TYR A 647 -32.51 -41.69 -3.77
C TYR A 647 -31.11 -41.36 -4.32
N GLY A 648 -30.15 -42.28 -4.54
CA GLY A 648 -30.15 -43.75 -4.58
C GLY A 648 -29.42 -44.23 -5.85
N GLY A 649 -28.20 -44.78 -5.74
CA GLY A 649 -27.54 -45.54 -6.84
C GLY A 649 -25.99 -45.54 -6.82
N PRO A 650 -25.28 -46.68 -6.96
CA PRO A 650 -23.88 -46.89 -6.52
C PRO A 650 -22.81 -46.77 -7.65
N PRO A 651 -21.50 -46.84 -7.34
CA PRO A 651 -20.42 -46.38 -8.21
C PRO A 651 -19.77 -47.50 -9.04
N HIS A 652 -19.37 -47.18 -10.27
CA HIS A 652 -18.48 -48.04 -11.06
C HIS A 652 -17.10 -47.39 -11.22
N ARG A 653 -16.09 -48.04 -10.61
CA ARG A 653 -14.67 -47.92 -10.96
C ARG A 653 -14.39 -48.74 -12.23
N GLY A 654 -13.64 -48.16 -13.15
CA GLY A 654 -13.01 -48.83 -14.30
C GLY A 654 -11.76 -48.05 -14.75
N PRO A 655 -10.78 -48.69 -15.40
CA PRO A 655 -9.36 -48.41 -15.18
C PRO A 655 -8.72 -47.50 -16.23
N SER A 656 -7.68 -46.75 -15.81
CA SER A 656 -6.80 -46.00 -16.70
C SER A 656 -5.89 -46.91 -17.55
N PRO A 657 -5.60 -46.55 -18.81
CA PRO A 657 -4.41 -46.99 -19.53
C PRO A 657 -3.29 -45.92 -19.56
N PRO A 658 -2.05 -46.32 -19.89
CA PRO A 658 -0.84 -45.59 -19.48
C PRO A 658 -0.13 -44.85 -20.63
N GLY A 659 0.67 -43.84 -20.26
CA GLY A 659 1.90 -43.50 -20.98
C GLY A 659 2.00 -42.07 -21.51
N GLY A 660 2.91 -41.28 -20.91
CA GLY A 660 3.44 -40.06 -21.53
C GLY A 660 4.13 -39.07 -20.57
N GLY A 661 5.40 -39.32 -20.23
CA GLY A 661 6.44 -38.31 -19.91
C GLY A 661 6.37 -37.50 -18.60
N PRO A 662 7.47 -37.29 -17.86
CA PRO A 662 7.48 -36.50 -16.64
C PRO A 662 7.78 -35.01 -16.92
N ASP A 663 6.75 -34.19 -17.13
CA ASP A 663 6.84 -32.74 -16.91
C ASP A 663 6.66 -32.47 -15.42
N ARG A 664 7.76 -32.24 -14.70
CA ARG A 664 7.75 -31.90 -13.28
C ARG A 664 7.41 -30.42 -13.09
N ASN A 665 6.30 -30.19 -12.38
CA ASN A 665 5.98 -29.06 -11.51
C ASN A 665 6.15 -27.62 -12.06
N ARG A 666 5.17 -27.18 -12.85
CA ARG A 666 4.61 -25.82 -12.79
C ARG A 666 3.10 -25.94 -12.57
N PRO A 667 2.50 -25.31 -11.54
CA PRO A 667 1.05 -25.25 -11.44
C PRO A 667 0.52 -24.32 -12.55
N ARG A 668 -0.14 -24.90 -13.56
CA ARG A 668 -0.95 -24.14 -14.51
C ARG A 668 -2.19 -23.60 -13.79
N GLY A 669 -2.41 -22.30 -13.93
CA GLY A 669 -3.44 -21.53 -13.25
C GLY A 669 -4.88 -22.01 -13.47
N GLY A 670 -5.66 -21.88 -12.41
CA GLY A 670 -7.11 -21.77 -12.40
C GLY A 670 -7.47 -20.51 -11.63
N GLY A 671 -8.21 -19.59 -12.29
CA GLY A 671 -8.35 -18.19 -11.90
C GLY A 671 -8.95 -17.94 -10.52
N SER A 672 -8.20 -17.18 -9.72
CA SER A 672 -8.78 -16.22 -8.77
C SER A 672 -9.06 -14.95 -9.56
N TRP A 673 -10.32 -14.48 -9.56
CA TRP A 673 -10.80 -13.38 -10.42
C TRP A 673 -10.14 -12.01 -10.20
N PHE A 674 -9.19 -11.90 -9.28
CA PHE A 674 -8.50 -10.65 -8.95
C PHE A 674 -6.97 -10.72 -9.06
N MET A 675 -6.37 -11.91 -9.11
CA MET A 675 -4.92 -12.10 -9.25
C MET A 675 -4.68 -12.97 -10.48
N GLY A 676 -5.03 -12.43 -11.65
CA GLY A 676 -4.84 -13.06 -12.96
C GLY A 676 -3.40 -12.93 -13.46
N ASP A 677 -3.24 -12.86 -14.79
CA ASP A 677 -1.98 -12.44 -15.41
C ASP A 677 -1.75 -10.95 -15.11
N GLU A 678 -0.88 -10.67 -14.12
CA GLU A 678 -0.55 -9.31 -13.69
C GLU A 678 0.60 -8.70 -14.50
N THR A 679 1.00 -9.29 -15.63
CA THR A 679 2.14 -8.77 -16.43
C THR A 679 1.94 -7.30 -16.81
N GLU A 680 0.71 -6.91 -17.18
CA GLU A 680 0.36 -5.52 -17.51
C GLU A 680 0.44 -4.55 -16.32
N LEU A 681 0.35 -5.03 -15.07
CA LEU A 681 0.54 -4.20 -13.87
C LEU A 681 1.98 -3.74 -13.75
N TRP A 682 2.92 -4.61 -14.11
CA TRP A 682 4.36 -4.37 -13.99
C TRP A 682 4.96 -3.72 -15.24
N GLU A 683 4.16 -3.56 -16.30
CA GLU A 683 4.52 -2.90 -17.56
C GLU A 683 3.49 -1.82 -17.94
N PRO A 684 3.42 -0.69 -17.20
CA PRO A 684 2.42 0.35 -17.45
C PRO A 684 2.55 0.95 -18.85
N THR A 685 1.41 1.26 -19.47
CA THR A 685 1.35 1.82 -20.83
C THR A 685 0.57 3.13 -20.89
N CYS A 686 0.88 3.98 -21.87
CA CYS A 686 0.10 5.18 -22.12
C CYS A 686 -1.24 4.81 -22.77
N ALA A 687 -2.34 5.05 -22.05
CA ALA A 687 -3.69 4.69 -22.50
C ALA A 687 -4.51 5.93 -22.86
N LYS A 688 -5.24 5.84 -23.99
CA LYS A 688 -6.22 6.84 -24.45
C LYS A 688 -7.62 6.51 -23.96
N ALA A 689 -8.55 7.45 -24.10
CA ALA A 689 -9.97 7.21 -23.84
C ALA A 689 -10.53 5.98 -24.59
N THR A 690 -10.06 5.72 -25.81
CA THR A 690 -10.46 4.55 -26.61
C THR A 690 -10.06 3.21 -26.00
N HIS A 691 -9.05 3.17 -25.13
CA HIS A 691 -8.64 1.95 -24.42
C HIS A 691 -9.78 1.40 -23.54
N PHE A 692 -10.62 2.29 -23.01
CA PHE A 692 -11.74 1.95 -22.13
C PHE A 692 -13.10 1.96 -22.85
N MET A 693 -13.13 2.36 -24.13
CA MET A 693 -14.34 2.31 -24.93
C MET A 693 -14.55 0.88 -25.42
N ARG A 694 -15.60 0.22 -24.94
CA ARG A 694 -16.05 -1.05 -25.53
C ARG A 694 -16.46 -0.82 -26.99
N SER A 695 -15.96 -1.68 -27.87
CA SER A 695 -16.32 -1.73 -29.30
C SER A 695 -17.78 -2.07 -29.51
#